data_AF-C8NA11-F1
#
_entry.id   AF-C8NA11-F1
#
_cell.length_a   1.000
_cell.length_b   1.000
_cell.length_c   1.000
_cell.angle_alpha   90.00
_cell.angle_beta   90.00
_cell.angle_gamma   90.00
#
_symmetry.space_group_name_H-M   'P 1'
#
loop_
_entity.id
_entity.type
_entity.pdbx_description
1 polymer ?
#
loop_
_entity_poly.entity_id
_entity_poly.type
_entity_poly.pdbx_seq_one_letter_code
_entity_poly.pdbx_strand_id
1 'polypeptide(L)'
;MKLTNLSLAIMVAVGVAACGGSGDDNSNKPADPPKNNNQGQTDNKQPTPPAADAQVVDPTGTQVVDDKDLTKQNTVGTLQYVRREDSQYDRVNNPTKPASASPLLGVTLNDQNPKLTNIVLARQDITRTDGTAVKAQFTGSDNPLPLAPNGDVIKDSVNGQDSLQAENFKNVDVLAGGYEVATTNTDTSHVNSANNTDDKGKISRTAQTAGFQYATVDTNGKRNAAAAIAAVTAANNNLSNSDAAEVTAIIDPAKWNDGTKNITGRDKDGKDLYLYRGTTASPGGAVPGKTTVTRTFSESKNERYGKGLVWWTTQETAFENQFTRTGGVGGEADAPSAPADMKNSAAATNGLVRIGGGLSTLGQELNWNKEENKWEDHHNTSTRIFGNYHLAYADLTGKNPGVKPVTLNSFKGGKSFIAEYETGKETKATQYSLGAVPLTLNHVQYGRVTTNLDIDEGLAGYPDGFIRSPYRNKNDNAAVDNYFYRGTDATTIEQMAALPSDQTVTYNGHALMYGIDNSYHGGGARNLPNAFAGATDGLGLGNFVEAQANFGTKRLIGKVYNEWLLDASKATTTRDNVVQFQGAITGNTVVGTADRTYIAGDDNATFKASFFGEKAEELGGSFNSVKDADKYGAAYGADDWGGVFGASKGAATSNTFQGDDGANNYGSL
;
A
#
# COMPACT_ATOMS: atom_id res chain seq x y z
N MET A 1 14.72 -16.80 34.60
CA MET A 1 14.95 -17.49 33.31
C MET A 1 16.02 -16.71 32.57
N LYS A 2 17.12 -17.37 32.17
CA LYS A 2 18.25 -16.76 31.46
C LYS A 2 17.90 -16.61 29.97
N LEU A 3 18.31 -15.49 29.36
CA LEU A 3 18.15 -15.17 27.94
C LEU A 3 18.91 -16.17 27.05
N THR A 4 18.24 -16.67 26.03
CA THR A 4 18.80 -17.25 24.81
C THR A 4 17.74 -17.08 23.73
N ASN A 5 18.02 -16.36 22.65
CA ASN A 5 17.49 -16.56 21.28
C ASN A 5 17.65 -15.26 20.46
N LEU A 6 18.90 -14.96 20.10
CA LEU A 6 19.21 -14.25 18.87
C LEU A 6 19.92 -15.24 17.93
N SER A 7 19.23 -16.34 17.61
CA SER A 7 19.76 -17.41 16.74
C SER A 7 19.31 -17.15 15.29
N LEU A 8 20.13 -16.43 14.52
CA LEU A 8 19.93 -16.24 13.07
C LEU A 8 21.11 -16.79 12.28
N ALA A 9 20.80 -17.57 11.23
CA ALA A 9 21.77 -18.36 10.47
C ALA A 9 22.80 -17.51 9.70
N ILE A 10 24.05 -17.97 9.78
CA ILE A 10 25.21 -17.49 9.02
C ILE A 10 25.07 -17.99 7.57
N MET A 11 25.00 -17.08 6.60
CA MET A 11 25.20 -17.43 5.18
C MET A 11 26.70 -17.55 4.94
N VAL A 12 27.12 -18.70 4.40
CA VAL A 12 28.52 -18.99 4.05
C VAL A 12 28.78 -18.52 2.61
N ALA A 13 29.87 -17.76 2.41
CA ALA A 13 30.36 -17.30 1.11
C ALA A 13 31.60 -18.10 0.67
N VAL A 14 31.72 -18.41 -0.62
CA VAL A 14 32.96 -18.87 -1.27
C VAL A 14 33.06 -18.18 -2.64
N GLY A 15 34.24 -17.67 -2.99
CA GLY A 15 34.47 -16.90 -4.22
C GLY A 15 35.31 -17.59 -5.30
N VAL A 16 35.17 -17.00 -6.50
CA VAL A 16 36.17 -16.72 -7.58
C VAL A 16 36.15 -17.55 -8.90
N ALA A 17 35.83 -16.80 -9.98
CA ALA A 17 36.37 -16.69 -11.37
C ALA A 17 35.92 -17.55 -12.58
N ALA A 18 35.36 -16.81 -13.58
CA ALA A 18 35.60 -16.77 -15.06
C ALA A 18 35.30 -18.03 -15.91
N CYS A 19 34.84 -18.00 -17.18
CA CYS A 19 35.10 -17.09 -18.33
C CYS A 19 34.19 -17.44 -19.56
N GLY A 20 33.84 -16.46 -20.43
CA GLY A 20 33.56 -16.54 -21.90
C GLY A 20 32.49 -17.50 -22.48
N GLY A 21 31.71 -17.21 -23.52
CA GLY A 21 31.66 -16.12 -24.50
C GLY A 21 30.94 -16.58 -25.80
N SER A 22 30.11 -15.68 -26.36
CA SER A 22 29.87 -15.39 -27.81
C SER A 22 29.14 -16.35 -28.77
N GLY A 23 28.23 -15.78 -29.59
CA GLY A 23 28.04 -16.14 -31.01
C GLY A 23 26.60 -16.24 -31.56
N ASP A 24 26.08 -15.11 -32.08
CA ASP A 24 25.34 -14.85 -33.33
C ASP A 24 24.74 -16.03 -34.15
N ASP A 25 23.48 -15.95 -34.60
CA ASP A 25 23.13 -15.35 -35.90
C ASP A 25 21.67 -15.57 -36.37
N ASN A 26 21.18 -14.48 -36.96
CA ASN A 26 20.05 -14.29 -37.89
C ASN A 26 19.70 -15.46 -38.84
N SER A 27 18.40 -15.65 -39.12
CA SER A 27 17.96 -15.75 -40.53
C SER A 27 16.47 -15.47 -40.76
N ASN A 28 16.26 -14.77 -41.88
CA ASN A 28 15.07 -14.11 -42.39
C ASN A 28 14.31 -15.07 -43.33
N LYS A 29 12.97 -15.14 -43.29
CA LYS A 29 12.16 -15.67 -44.41
C LYS A 29 10.75 -15.03 -44.49
N PRO A 30 10.19 -14.89 -45.72
CA PRO A 30 9.23 -13.85 -46.09
C PRO A 30 7.75 -14.22 -45.91
N ALA A 31 6.92 -13.16 -45.93
CA ALA A 31 5.47 -13.16 -45.75
C ALA A 31 4.67 -13.61 -46.97
N ASP A 32 3.48 -14.18 -46.71
CA ASP A 32 2.39 -14.35 -47.67
C ASP A 32 1.13 -13.57 -47.21
N PRO A 33 0.25 -13.11 -48.13
CA PRO A 33 -0.78 -12.10 -47.89
C PRO A 33 -2.11 -12.66 -47.31
N PRO A 34 -3.00 -11.80 -46.78
CA PRO A 34 -4.02 -12.19 -45.82
C PRO A 34 -5.30 -12.75 -46.48
N LYS A 35 -5.93 -13.72 -45.83
CA LYS A 35 -7.35 -14.07 -46.06
C LYS A 35 -8.19 -13.73 -44.81
N ASN A 36 -9.10 -12.80 -45.03
CA ASN A 36 -10.15 -12.34 -44.12
C ASN A 36 -11.22 -13.44 -43.92
N ASN A 37 -11.64 -13.71 -42.69
CA ASN A 37 -13.04 -14.04 -42.44
C ASN A 37 -13.49 -13.77 -41.00
N ASN A 38 -14.56 -13.00 -40.91
CA ASN A 38 -15.32 -12.63 -39.72
C ASN A 38 -15.72 -13.83 -38.85
N GLN A 39 -15.23 -13.88 -37.61
CA GLN A 39 -15.89 -14.51 -36.46
C GLN A 39 -15.60 -13.65 -35.21
N GLY A 40 -16.62 -13.50 -34.36
CA GLY A 40 -16.75 -12.44 -33.35
C GLY A 40 -15.53 -12.25 -32.44
N GLN A 41 -15.13 -10.98 -32.28
CA GLN A 41 -14.12 -10.57 -31.31
C GLN A 41 -14.69 -10.68 -29.89
N THR A 42 -14.53 -11.85 -29.28
CA THR A 42 -14.15 -11.91 -27.86
C THR A 42 -12.82 -11.17 -27.75
N ASP A 43 -12.77 -10.08 -26.99
CA ASP A 43 -11.54 -9.33 -26.72
C ASP A 43 -10.65 -10.13 -25.74
N ASN A 44 -10.18 -11.29 -26.21
CA ASN A 44 -9.06 -12.03 -25.65
C ASN A 44 -7.79 -11.27 -26.04
N LYS A 45 -7.52 -10.13 -25.41
CA LYS A 45 -6.12 -9.77 -25.11
C LYS A 45 -5.64 -10.67 -23.99
N GLN A 46 -5.59 -11.96 -24.29
CA GLN A 46 -4.81 -12.91 -23.52
C GLN A 46 -3.36 -12.44 -23.65
N PRO A 47 -2.59 -12.39 -22.54
CA PRO A 47 -1.18 -12.07 -22.61
C PRO A 47 -0.52 -12.91 -23.69
N THR A 48 0.37 -12.29 -24.47
CA THR A 48 1.29 -13.05 -25.32
C THR A 48 1.92 -14.13 -24.43
N PRO A 49 1.93 -15.41 -24.84
CA PRO A 49 2.71 -16.42 -24.15
C PRO A 49 4.14 -15.88 -24.01
N PRO A 50 4.79 -16.07 -22.86
CA PRO A 50 6.07 -15.42 -22.57
C PRO A 50 7.06 -15.74 -23.69
N ALA A 51 7.99 -14.80 -23.97
CA ALA A 51 9.29 -15.25 -24.46
C ALA A 51 9.74 -16.37 -23.53
N ALA A 52 10.28 -17.46 -24.07
CA ALA A 52 10.75 -18.60 -23.29
C ALA A 52 11.98 -18.27 -22.43
N ASP A 53 12.14 -17.01 -22.04
CA ASP A 53 13.27 -16.51 -21.29
C ASP A 53 12.94 -16.61 -19.79
N ALA A 54 12.96 -17.86 -19.31
CA ALA A 54 13.28 -18.16 -17.92
C ALA A 54 14.59 -17.47 -17.48
N GLN A 55 15.39 -17.00 -18.45
CA GLN A 55 16.72 -16.45 -18.27
C GLN A 55 16.80 -15.05 -17.63
N VAL A 56 15.71 -14.30 -17.51
CA VAL A 56 15.78 -12.94 -16.93
C VAL A 56 16.10 -12.97 -15.44
N VAL A 57 15.65 -14.00 -14.72
CA VAL A 57 15.83 -14.11 -13.26
C VAL A 57 16.44 -15.45 -12.83
N ASP A 58 16.44 -16.46 -13.72
CA ASP A 58 17.26 -17.67 -13.63
C ASP A 58 17.91 -17.92 -15.02
N PRO A 59 19.01 -17.21 -15.36
CA PRO A 59 19.70 -17.30 -16.65
C PRO A 59 20.10 -18.73 -17.05
N THR A 60 20.13 -19.64 -16.09
CA THR A 60 20.57 -21.02 -16.26
C THR A 60 19.41 -22.03 -16.38
N GLY A 61 18.19 -21.63 -16.05
CA GLY A 61 17.02 -22.52 -15.94
C GLY A 61 17.20 -23.63 -14.90
N THR A 62 18.15 -23.48 -13.96
CA THR A 62 18.53 -24.51 -13.00
C THR A 62 17.66 -24.53 -11.75
N GLN A 63 16.73 -23.58 -11.62
CA GLN A 63 15.96 -23.31 -10.41
C GLN A 63 16.84 -22.86 -9.24
N VAL A 64 18.06 -22.43 -9.55
CA VAL A 64 19.00 -21.83 -8.61
C VAL A 64 18.94 -20.31 -8.79
N VAL A 65 18.49 -19.63 -7.75
CA VAL A 65 18.48 -18.16 -7.70
C VAL A 65 19.30 -17.75 -6.48
N ASP A 66 20.24 -16.82 -6.67
CA ASP A 66 21.12 -16.31 -5.61
C ASP A 66 21.90 -17.44 -4.88
N ASP A 67 22.49 -18.37 -5.65
CA ASP A 67 23.21 -19.57 -5.19
C ASP A 67 22.39 -20.57 -4.36
N LYS A 68 21.06 -20.49 -4.41
CA LYS A 68 20.15 -21.37 -3.67
C LYS A 68 19.19 -22.10 -4.57
N ASP A 69 19.10 -23.42 -4.36
CA ASP A 69 18.15 -24.30 -5.02
C ASP A 69 16.75 -24.13 -4.41
N LEU A 70 15.85 -23.48 -5.15
CA LEU A 70 14.47 -23.19 -4.74
C LEU A 70 13.60 -24.46 -4.63
N THR A 71 14.07 -25.60 -5.14
CA THR A 71 13.38 -26.89 -4.96
C THR A 71 13.66 -27.53 -3.60
N LYS A 72 14.66 -27.01 -2.87
CA LYS A 72 15.14 -27.57 -1.60
C LYS A 72 15.05 -26.59 -0.44
N GLN A 73 14.90 -25.30 -0.71
CA GLN A 73 14.92 -24.25 0.32
C GLN A 73 13.69 -23.36 0.20
N ASN A 74 13.04 -23.12 1.34
CA ASN A 74 11.92 -22.19 1.43
C ASN A 74 12.45 -20.75 1.44
N THR A 75 11.71 -19.85 0.78
CA THR A 75 11.89 -18.39 0.91
C THR A 75 10.97 -17.86 2.01
N VAL A 76 11.49 -16.96 2.84
CA VAL A 76 10.71 -16.29 3.91
C VAL A 76 10.40 -14.82 3.59
N GLY A 77 10.91 -14.31 2.47
CA GLY A 77 10.65 -12.94 2.00
C GLY A 77 11.66 -12.44 0.98
N THR A 78 11.61 -11.15 0.68
CA THR A 78 12.62 -10.42 -0.09
C THR A 78 12.75 -9.01 0.48
N LEU A 79 13.97 -8.49 0.44
CA LEU A 79 14.27 -7.10 0.75
C LEU A 79 14.94 -6.47 -0.46
N GLN A 80 14.54 -5.26 -0.78
CA GLN A 80 15.13 -4.42 -1.83
C GLN A 80 15.40 -3.05 -1.25
N TYR A 81 16.58 -2.51 -1.53
CA TYR A 81 16.99 -1.21 -1.02
C TYR A 81 17.19 -0.22 -2.16
N VAL A 82 16.86 1.04 -1.92
CA VAL A 82 17.20 2.19 -2.76
C VAL A 82 18.07 3.13 -1.93
N ARG A 83 19.31 3.32 -2.38
CA ARG A 83 20.37 4.12 -1.76
C ARG A 83 20.29 5.56 -2.25
N ARG A 84 20.34 6.51 -1.32
CA ARG A 84 20.38 7.95 -1.60
C ARG A 84 21.80 8.44 -1.92
N GLU A 85 21.88 9.67 -2.43
CA GLU A 85 23.10 10.24 -3.01
C GLU A 85 24.28 10.28 -2.03
N ASP A 86 24.04 10.66 -0.77
CA ASP A 86 25.10 10.78 0.24
C ASP A 86 25.41 9.45 0.94
N SER A 87 24.56 8.43 0.77
CA SER A 87 24.75 7.15 1.45
C SER A 87 25.93 6.35 0.86
N GLN A 88 26.85 5.91 1.70
CA GLN A 88 28.01 5.09 1.32
C GLN A 88 27.70 3.59 1.30
N TYR A 89 26.49 3.20 1.68
CA TYR A 89 26.09 1.80 1.82
C TYR A 89 26.36 1.04 0.53
N ASP A 90 27.14 -0.03 0.66
CA ASP A 90 27.48 -0.95 -0.43
C ASP A 90 28.10 -0.29 -1.67
N ARG A 91 28.63 0.94 -1.54
CA ARG A 91 29.25 1.67 -2.65
C ARG A 91 30.57 1.06 -3.12
N VAL A 92 31.21 0.25 -2.27
CA VAL A 92 32.43 -0.48 -2.65
C VAL A 92 32.10 -1.66 -3.58
N ASN A 93 31.06 -2.44 -3.28
CA ASN A 93 30.70 -3.63 -4.08
C ASN A 93 29.75 -3.29 -5.22
N ASN A 94 28.87 -2.32 -5.01
CA ASN A 94 27.92 -1.79 -5.97
C ASN A 94 28.16 -0.27 -6.18
N PRO A 95 29.35 0.13 -6.70
CA PRO A 95 29.72 1.54 -6.91
C PRO A 95 28.84 2.25 -7.95
N THR A 96 28.14 1.46 -8.76
CA THR A 96 27.38 1.93 -9.92
C THR A 96 25.88 1.73 -9.75
N LYS A 97 25.40 1.07 -8.69
CA LYS A 97 23.97 0.76 -8.54
C LYS A 97 23.33 1.61 -7.44
N PRO A 98 22.22 2.32 -7.71
CA PRO A 98 21.48 3.02 -6.68
C PRO A 98 20.54 2.09 -5.90
N ALA A 99 20.26 0.87 -6.38
CA ALA A 99 19.41 -0.09 -5.68
C ALA A 99 19.92 -1.52 -5.88
N SER A 100 19.51 -2.42 -4.99
CA SER A 100 19.64 -3.86 -5.21
C SER A 100 18.57 -4.62 -4.43
N ALA A 101 18.37 -5.89 -4.79
CA ALA A 101 17.45 -6.80 -4.13
C ALA A 101 18.21 -8.01 -3.59
N SER A 102 17.83 -8.49 -2.42
CA SER A 102 18.34 -9.71 -1.82
C SER A 102 17.19 -10.55 -1.29
N PRO A 103 17.12 -11.84 -1.64
CA PRO A 103 16.08 -12.70 -1.11
C PRO A 103 16.35 -12.98 0.38
N LEU A 104 15.29 -13.08 1.18
CA LEU A 104 15.38 -13.58 2.55
C LEU A 104 15.18 -15.09 2.49
N LEU A 105 16.29 -15.82 2.38
CA LEU A 105 16.33 -17.29 2.33
C LEU A 105 16.84 -17.84 3.65
N GLY A 106 16.26 -18.95 4.12
CA GLY A 106 16.81 -19.71 5.24
C GLY A 106 15.80 -20.12 6.31
N VAL A 107 16.31 -20.25 7.55
CA VAL A 107 15.57 -20.71 8.74
C VAL A 107 14.31 -19.87 8.95
N THR A 108 13.24 -20.51 9.40
CA THR A 108 11.91 -19.91 9.47
C THR A 108 11.87 -18.68 10.39
N LEU A 109 11.06 -17.67 10.03
CA LEU A 109 10.83 -16.53 10.93
C LEU A 109 10.09 -16.94 12.21
N ASN A 110 9.46 -18.12 12.25
CA ASN A 110 8.78 -18.65 13.43
C ASN A 110 9.73 -18.83 14.61
N ASP A 111 10.94 -19.31 14.33
CA ASP A 111 11.95 -19.55 15.36
C ASP A 111 12.78 -18.30 15.65
N GLN A 112 12.96 -17.47 14.60
CA GLN A 112 13.90 -16.36 14.62
C GLN A 112 13.30 -15.08 15.19
N ASN A 113 12.11 -14.72 14.71
CA ASN A 113 11.45 -13.46 15.01
C ASN A 113 9.94 -13.58 14.73
N PRO A 114 9.21 -14.42 15.51
CA PRO A 114 7.80 -14.75 15.25
C PRO A 114 6.85 -13.56 15.37
N LYS A 115 7.29 -12.47 16.02
CA LYS A 115 6.52 -11.23 16.16
C LYS A 115 7.03 -10.09 15.29
N LEU A 116 7.99 -10.38 14.41
CA LEU A 116 8.48 -9.46 13.39
C LEU A 116 8.94 -8.10 13.97
N THR A 117 9.62 -8.11 15.12
CA THR A 117 9.98 -6.89 15.88
C THR A 117 11.19 -6.12 15.33
N ASN A 118 12.03 -6.81 14.57
CA ASN A 118 13.16 -6.27 13.81
C ASN A 118 13.18 -6.76 12.36
N ILE A 119 14.03 -6.18 11.52
CA ILE A 119 14.37 -6.65 10.17
C ILE A 119 15.87 -6.51 9.93
N VAL A 120 16.50 -7.56 9.42
CA VAL A 120 17.91 -7.52 8.98
C VAL A 120 17.97 -6.85 7.62
N LEU A 121 18.78 -5.81 7.51
CA LEU A 121 18.83 -4.92 6.34
C LEU A 121 20.08 -5.17 5.49
N ALA A 122 21.21 -5.42 6.14
CA ALA A 122 22.50 -5.42 5.49
C ALA A 122 23.50 -6.35 6.15
N ARG A 123 24.51 -6.78 5.40
CA ARG A 123 25.78 -7.29 5.92
C ARG A 123 26.88 -6.35 5.47
N GLN A 124 27.83 -6.05 6.34
CA GLN A 124 28.96 -5.20 6.01
C GLN A 124 30.23 -5.77 6.62
N ASP A 125 31.33 -5.69 5.88
CA ASP A 125 32.65 -6.02 6.38
C ASP A 125 33.23 -4.81 7.14
N ILE A 126 32.68 -4.55 8.33
CA ILE A 126 33.09 -3.49 9.24
C ILE A 126 33.48 -4.10 10.58
N THR A 127 34.52 -3.55 11.21
CA THR A 127 34.89 -3.88 12.59
C THR A 127 34.57 -2.69 13.49
N ARG A 128 33.90 -2.93 14.61
CA ARG A 128 33.59 -1.90 15.60
C ARG A 128 34.84 -1.40 16.31
N THR A 129 34.71 -0.25 16.95
CA THR A 129 35.73 0.29 17.87
C THR A 129 36.13 -0.67 19.00
N ASP A 130 35.25 -1.59 19.41
CA ASP A 130 35.54 -2.63 20.41
C ASP A 130 36.28 -3.87 19.83
N GLY A 131 36.60 -3.87 18.53
CA GLY A 131 37.27 -4.98 17.84
C GLY A 131 36.33 -6.09 17.36
N THR A 132 35.02 -5.99 17.60
CA THR A 132 34.03 -6.99 17.16
C THR A 132 33.65 -6.76 15.70
N ALA A 133 33.76 -7.80 14.86
CA ALA A 133 33.27 -7.77 13.49
C ALA A 133 31.73 -7.66 13.44
N VAL A 134 31.23 -6.78 12.57
CA VAL A 134 29.80 -6.62 12.29
C VAL A 134 29.35 -7.74 11.37
N LYS A 135 28.46 -8.61 11.86
CA LYS A 135 27.87 -9.71 11.08
C LYS A 135 26.73 -9.22 10.19
N ALA A 136 25.90 -8.34 10.74
CA ALA A 136 24.76 -7.76 10.03
C ALA A 136 24.27 -6.48 10.72
N GLN A 137 23.62 -5.63 9.95
CA GLN A 137 22.82 -4.53 10.45
C GLN A 137 21.33 -4.87 10.41
N PHE A 138 20.58 -4.38 11.39
CA PHE A 138 19.14 -4.53 11.46
C PHE A 138 18.49 -3.24 11.94
N THR A 139 17.17 -3.09 11.77
CA THR A 139 16.40 -2.06 12.46
C THR A 139 15.22 -2.65 13.22
N GLY A 140 14.67 -1.92 14.19
CA GLY A 140 13.69 -2.42 15.17
C GLY A 140 14.33 -2.83 16.49
N SER A 141 13.80 -3.87 17.15
CA SER A 141 14.22 -4.27 18.50
C SER A 141 14.83 -5.67 18.55
N ASP A 142 15.86 -5.87 19.38
CA ASP A 142 16.42 -7.18 19.71
C ASP A 142 15.49 -8.01 20.62
N ASN A 143 14.46 -7.38 21.20
CA ASN A 143 13.46 -8.09 21.96
C ASN A 143 12.46 -8.81 21.04
N PRO A 144 12.18 -10.11 21.26
CA PRO A 144 11.18 -10.84 20.48
C PRO A 144 9.73 -10.41 20.77
N LEU A 145 9.51 -9.56 21.78
CA LEU A 145 8.21 -8.99 22.11
C LEU A 145 8.21 -7.48 21.82
N PRO A 146 7.22 -6.97 21.07
CA PRO A 146 7.12 -5.53 20.81
C PRO A 146 6.64 -4.73 22.04
N LEU A 147 5.89 -5.38 22.94
CA LEU A 147 5.26 -4.78 24.11
C LEU A 147 5.43 -5.66 25.34
N ALA A 148 5.44 -5.04 26.51
CA ALA A 148 5.29 -5.72 27.78
C ALA A 148 3.83 -6.19 27.98
N PRO A 149 3.56 -7.14 28.89
CA PRO A 149 2.20 -7.66 29.11
C PRO A 149 1.17 -6.60 29.51
N ASN A 150 1.60 -5.44 30.03
CA ASN A 150 0.75 -4.32 30.39
C ASN A 150 0.52 -3.32 29.24
N GLY A 151 1.13 -3.54 28.07
CA GLY A 151 1.02 -2.68 26.90
C GLY A 151 2.18 -1.71 26.71
N ASP A 152 3.11 -1.61 27.66
CA ASP A 152 4.22 -0.69 27.54
C ASP A 152 5.16 -1.08 26.39
N VAL A 153 5.60 -0.07 25.63
CA VAL A 153 6.55 -0.28 24.53
C VAL A 153 7.88 -0.80 25.06
N ILE A 154 8.38 -1.88 24.46
CA ILE A 154 9.72 -2.40 24.74
C ILE A 154 10.71 -1.79 23.76
N LYS A 155 11.62 -0.97 24.28
CA LYS A 155 12.76 -0.44 23.54
C LYS A 155 13.87 -1.50 23.39
N ASP A 156 14.72 -1.33 22.39
CA ASP A 156 15.90 -2.17 22.21
C ASP A 156 16.88 -2.02 23.39
N SER A 157 17.62 -3.09 23.68
CA SER A 157 18.43 -3.19 24.91
C SER A 157 19.72 -2.37 24.91
N VAL A 158 20.20 -1.94 23.74
CA VAL A 158 21.52 -1.30 23.58
C VAL A 158 21.39 0.21 23.35
N ASN A 159 20.49 0.62 22.46
CA ASN A 159 20.34 2.00 22.02
C ASN A 159 19.07 2.69 22.57
N GLY A 160 18.17 1.94 23.23
CA GLY A 160 16.95 2.48 23.84
C GLY A 160 15.91 2.98 22.83
N GLN A 161 15.89 2.41 21.64
CA GLN A 161 15.09 2.84 20.48
C GLN A 161 13.91 1.91 20.21
N ASP A 162 12.99 2.35 19.36
CA ASP A 162 11.75 1.66 19.07
C ASP A 162 11.88 0.35 18.27
N SER A 163 10.99 -0.60 18.57
CA SER A 163 10.70 -1.74 17.68
C SER A 163 10.08 -1.28 16.37
N LEU A 164 9.93 -2.18 15.40
CA LEU A 164 9.23 -1.88 14.16
C LEU A 164 7.78 -1.42 14.41
N GLN A 165 7.08 -2.09 15.34
CA GLN A 165 5.68 -1.81 15.66
C GLN A 165 5.50 -0.45 16.31
N ALA A 166 6.34 -0.14 17.29
CA ALA A 166 6.27 1.13 18.00
C ALA A 166 6.61 2.31 17.06
N GLU A 167 7.62 2.15 16.19
CA GLU A 167 7.93 3.18 15.18
C GLU A 167 6.80 3.34 14.16
N ASN A 168 6.18 2.25 13.72
CA ASN A 168 5.12 2.28 12.72
C ASN A 168 3.79 2.85 13.25
N PHE A 169 3.60 2.90 14.57
CA PHE A 169 2.36 3.35 15.21
C PHE A 169 1.96 4.79 14.88
N LYS A 170 2.95 5.67 14.73
CA LYS A 170 2.74 7.07 14.33
C LYS A 170 2.63 7.25 12.81
N ASN A 171 2.95 6.23 12.03
CA ASN A 171 3.05 6.31 10.57
C ASN A 171 1.83 5.69 9.86
N VAL A 172 1.36 4.52 10.32
CA VAL A 172 0.31 3.74 9.64
C VAL A 172 -0.74 3.23 10.62
N ASP A 173 -2.01 3.49 10.30
CA ASP A 173 -3.18 2.81 10.86
C ASP A 173 -4.22 2.69 9.75
N VAL A 174 -4.53 1.46 9.31
CA VAL A 174 -5.41 1.21 8.15
C VAL A 174 -6.82 1.77 8.30
N LEU A 175 -7.24 2.17 9.50
CA LEU A 175 -8.54 2.80 9.74
C LEU A 175 -8.45 4.32 10.02
N ALA A 176 -7.26 4.92 9.93
CA ALA A 176 -7.04 6.33 10.21
C ALA A 176 -8.05 7.24 9.48
N GLY A 177 -8.56 8.22 10.22
CA GLY A 177 -9.54 9.22 9.77
C GLY A 177 -10.94 8.71 9.46
N GLY A 178 -11.11 7.42 9.15
CA GLY A 178 -12.43 6.79 8.96
C GLY A 178 -13.04 6.32 10.28
N TYR A 179 -12.18 5.94 11.23
CA TYR A 179 -12.53 5.47 12.57
C TYR A 179 -11.64 6.14 13.61
N GLU A 180 -12.21 6.38 14.79
CA GLU A 180 -11.51 7.03 15.90
C GLU A 180 -10.45 6.11 16.50
N VAL A 181 -9.28 6.69 16.78
CA VAL A 181 -8.25 6.05 17.59
C VAL A 181 -8.51 6.41 19.05
N ALA A 182 -8.48 5.40 19.94
CA ALA A 182 -8.69 5.64 21.36
C ALA A 182 -7.59 6.53 21.96
N THR A 183 -7.97 7.48 22.81
CA THR A 183 -7.02 8.39 23.48
C THR A 183 -6.05 7.69 24.43
N THR A 184 -6.40 6.48 24.88
CA THR A 184 -5.55 5.62 25.72
C THR A 184 -4.45 4.90 24.95
N ASN A 185 -4.45 5.00 23.63
CA ASN A 185 -3.49 4.38 22.74
C ASN A 185 -2.38 5.37 22.40
N THR A 186 -1.27 5.30 23.13
CA THR A 186 -0.20 6.30 23.12
C THR A 186 1.14 5.69 22.67
N ASP A 187 2.11 6.52 22.31
CA ASP A 187 3.46 6.06 21.90
C ASP A 187 4.22 5.24 22.93
N THR A 188 3.78 5.29 24.19
CA THR A 188 4.41 4.55 25.27
C THR A 188 3.61 3.32 25.67
N SER A 189 2.35 3.19 25.24
CA SER A 189 1.48 2.10 25.67
C SER A 189 0.35 1.79 24.68
N HIS A 190 0.26 0.51 24.30
CA HIS A 190 -0.75 -0.02 23.39
C HIS A 190 -1.48 -1.21 24.03
N VAL A 191 -2.73 -0.97 24.46
CA VAL A 191 -3.57 -1.96 25.15
C VAL A 191 -4.78 -2.37 24.29
N ASN A 192 -5.78 -3.06 24.85
CA ASN A 192 -7.00 -3.51 24.16
C ASN A 192 -7.60 -2.50 23.17
N SER A 193 -7.59 -1.21 23.50
CA SER A 193 -8.15 -0.13 22.69
C SER A 193 -7.39 0.15 21.38
N ALA A 194 -6.17 -0.36 21.24
CA ALA A 194 -5.40 -0.29 20.00
C ALA A 194 -5.91 -1.28 18.94
N ASN A 195 -6.49 -2.41 19.34
CA ASN A 195 -7.10 -3.32 18.39
C ASN A 195 -8.28 -2.65 17.68
N ASN A 196 -8.51 -3.06 16.44
CA ASN A 196 -9.51 -2.45 15.57
C ASN A 196 -10.72 -3.34 15.30
N THR A 197 -10.78 -4.54 15.89
CA THR A 197 -11.93 -5.44 15.77
C THR A 197 -12.47 -5.94 17.10
N ASP A 198 -13.70 -6.45 17.05
CA ASP A 198 -14.27 -7.30 18.09
C ASP A 198 -13.80 -8.76 17.94
N ASP A 199 -14.24 -9.63 18.85
CA ASP A 199 -13.95 -11.07 18.83
C ASP A 199 -14.50 -11.80 17.59
N LYS A 200 -15.34 -11.13 16.77
CA LYS A 200 -15.90 -11.67 15.52
C LYS A 200 -15.19 -11.10 14.29
N GLY A 201 -14.12 -10.33 14.47
CA GLY A 201 -13.36 -9.71 13.37
C GLY A 201 -14.08 -8.52 12.71
N LYS A 202 -15.17 -8.00 13.31
CA LYS A 202 -15.83 -6.78 12.82
C LYS A 202 -15.16 -5.55 13.42
N ILE A 203 -15.16 -4.44 12.68
CA ILE A 203 -14.62 -3.18 13.20
C ILE A 203 -15.32 -2.81 14.52
N SER A 204 -14.53 -2.60 15.57
CA SER A 204 -15.00 -2.25 16.92
C SER A 204 -14.82 -0.78 17.28
N ARG A 205 -14.08 -0.04 16.46
CA ARG A 205 -13.85 1.40 16.67
C ARG A 205 -15.07 2.22 16.27
N THR A 206 -15.28 3.34 16.97
CA THR A 206 -16.29 4.34 16.60
C THR A 206 -15.95 4.92 15.24
N ALA A 207 -16.93 5.01 14.34
CA ALA A 207 -16.73 5.70 13.07
C ALA A 207 -16.53 7.20 13.30
N GLN A 208 -15.58 7.79 12.59
CA GLN A 208 -15.27 9.21 12.71
C GLN A 208 -16.38 10.03 12.04
N THR A 209 -17.15 10.76 12.84
CA THR A 209 -18.22 11.66 12.36
C THR A 209 -17.74 13.09 12.24
N ALA A 210 -16.80 13.52 13.08
CA ALA A 210 -16.21 14.85 12.99
C ALA A 210 -15.20 14.91 11.84
N GLY A 211 -14.98 16.11 11.30
CA GLY A 211 -13.96 16.36 10.31
C GLY A 211 -13.88 17.85 9.96
N PHE A 212 -13.11 18.17 8.93
CA PHE A 212 -12.93 19.53 8.46
C PHE A 212 -13.04 19.65 6.94
N GLN A 213 -13.30 20.88 6.49
CA GLN A 213 -13.53 21.23 5.11
C GLN A 213 -12.89 22.57 4.74
N TYR A 214 -12.50 22.71 3.47
CA TYR A 214 -11.94 23.94 2.90
C TYR A 214 -12.94 24.57 1.95
N ALA A 215 -14.06 25.04 2.50
CA ALA A 215 -15.23 25.40 1.70
C ALA A 215 -15.18 26.83 1.12
N THR A 216 -14.27 27.68 1.59
CA THR A 216 -14.29 29.13 1.30
C THR A 216 -12.92 29.74 1.03
N VAL A 217 -12.95 30.88 0.35
CA VAL A 217 -11.81 31.77 0.10
C VAL A 217 -11.99 33.13 0.77
N ASP A 218 -10.88 33.83 0.96
CA ASP A 218 -10.84 35.24 1.33
C ASP A 218 -11.18 36.15 0.13
N THR A 219 -11.10 37.48 0.33
CA THR A 219 -11.38 38.48 -0.71
C THR A 219 -10.38 38.44 -1.87
N ASN A 220 -9.20 37.88 -1.67
CA ASN A 220 -8.18 37.71 -2.70
C ASN A 220 -8.29 36.37 -3.41
N GLY A 221 -9.27 35.53 -3.07
CA GLY A 221 -9.41 34.20 -3.62
C GLY A 221 -8.46 33.16 -3.03
N LYS A 222 -7.77 33.48 -1.93
CA LYS A 222 -6.92 32.53 -1.21
C LYS A 222 -7.77 31.67 -0.28
N ARG A 223 -7.50 30.36 -0.23
CA ARG A 223 -8.18 29.43 0.68
C ARG A 223 -8.09 29.90 2.13
N ASN A 224 -9.24 29.95 2.81
CA ASN A 224 -9.28 30.17 4.26
C ASN A 224 -8.78 28.92 5.01
N ALA A 225 -8.40 29.09 6.28
CA ALA A 225 -8.17 27.94 7.15
C ALA A 225 -9.40 27.03 7.18
N ALA A 226 -9.15 25.73 7.30
CA ALA A 226 -10.17 24.71 7.40
C ALA A 226 -11.11 25.01 8.56
N ALA A 227 -12.39 24.75 8.33
CA ALA A 227 -13.41 24.81 9.35
C ALA A 227 -13.87 23.38 9.68
N ALA A 228 -14.32 23.16 10.91
CA ALA A 228 -15.08 21.94 11.23
C ALA A 228 -16.28 21.81 10.27
N ILE A 229 -16.68 20.58 9.98
CA ILE A 229 -17.86 20.34 9.13
C ILE A 229 -19.09 20.96 9.80
N ALA A 230 -19.67 21.92 9.10
CA ALA A 230 -20.86 22.65 9.49
C ALA A 230 -21.52 23.23 8.23
N ALA A 231 -22.72 23.78 8.41
CA ALA A 231 -23.44 24.42 7.32
C ALA A 231 -22.60 25.52 6.65
N VAL A 232 -22.51 25.44 5.33
CA VAL A 232 -21.88 26.42 4.46
C VAL A 232 -23.00 27.16 3.73
N THR A 233 -22.98 28.49 3.79
CA THR A 233 -23.92 29.35 3.07
C THR A 233 -23.16 30.21 2.08
N ALA A 234 -23.65 30.31 0.85
CA ALA A 234 -23.08 31.17 -0.17
C ALA A 234 -23.13 32.64 0.31
N ALA A 235 -21.98 33.31 0.26
CA ALA A 235 -21.83 34.68 0.71
C ALA A 235 -20.60 35.32 0.05
N ASN A 236 -20.69 36.63 -0.24
CA ASN A 236 -19.64 37.38 -0.94
C ASN A 236 -19.26 36.72 -2.27
N ASN A 237 -17.98 36.39 -2.46
CA ASN A 237 -17.47 35.67 -3.62
C ASN A 237 -17.60 34.14 -3.48
N ASN A 238 -18.02 33.58 -2.34
CA ASN A 238 -18.20 32.14 -2.16
C ASN A 238 -19.60 31.70 -2.60
N LEU A 239 -19.67 30.69 -3.46
CA LEU A 239 -20.91 30.29 -4.18
C LEU A 239 -21.50 28.95 -3.71
N SER A 240 -20.81 28.24 -2.82
CA SER A 240 -21.23 26.90 -2.38
C SER A 240 -22.21 26.95 -1.23
N ASN A 241 -23.09 25.96 -1.17
CA ASN A 241 -23.99 25.74 -0.04
C ASN A 241 -23.93 24.27 0.37
N SER A 242 -24.03 24.01 1.67
CA SER A 242 -24.26 22.67 2.23
C SER A 242 -24.80 22.79 3.64
N ASP A 243 -25.61 21.85 4.06
CA ASP A 243 -26.11 21.69 5.44
C ASP A 243 -25.46 20.49 6.14
N ALA A 244 -24.35 19.95 5.62
CA ALA A 244 -23.62 18.87 6.27
C ALA A 244 -23.16 19.28 7.68
N ALA A 245 -23.33 18.36 8.64
CA ALA A 245 -22.92 18.54 10.04
C ALA A 245 -21.91 17.47 10.51
N GLU A 246 -21.58 16.51 9.64
CA GLU A 246 -20.63 15.43 9.89
C GLU A 246 -20.05 14.94 8.57
N VAL A 247 -19.06 14.04 8.63
CA VAL A 247 -18.50 13.36 7.46
C VAL A 247 -19.59 12.62 6.69
N THR A 248 -19.69 12.91 5.40
CA THR A 248 -20.64 12.29 4.47
C THR A 248 -19.93 11.53 3.34
N ALA A 249 -20.68 10.69 2.65
CA ALA A 249 -20.19 9.85 1.56
C ALA A 249 -19.80 10.64 0.30
N ILE A 250 -20.10 11.95 0.27
CA ILE A 250 -19.85 12.82 -0.88
C ILE A 250 -19.15 14.11 -0.43
N ILE A 251 -18.05 14.42 -1.10
CA ILE A 251 -17.39 15.71 -1.06
C ILE A 251 -17.63 16.40 -2.40
N ASP A 252 -18.00 17.68 -2.34
CA ASP A 252 -18.16 18.54 -3.51
C ASP A 252 -16.98 19.49 -3.66
N PRO A 253 -16.49 19.73 -4.89
CA PRO A 253 -15.61 20.85 -5.18
C PRO A 253 -16.31 22.18 -4.86
N ALA A 254 -15.73 22.97 -3.97
CA ALA A 254 -16.32 24.25 -3.60
C ALA A 254 -16.10 25.29 -4.71
N LYS A 255 -17.09 26.15 -4.90
CA LYS A 255 -17.17 27.18 -5.93
C LYS A 255 -17.03 28.58 -5.33
N TRP A 256 -16.31 29.45 -6.04
CA TRP A 256 -16.19 30.88 -5.73
C TRP A 256 -16.06 31.71 -7.02
N ASN A 257 -16.19 33.03 -6.95
CA ASN A 257 -16.07 33.95 -8.08
C ASN A 257 -14.83 34.85 -7.91
N ASP A 258 -13.94 34.89 -8.90
CA ASP A 258 -12.71 35.70 -8.85
C ASP A 258 -12.90 37.19 -9.23
N GLY A 259 -14.15 37.61 -9.42
CA GLY A 259 -14.55 38.89 -9.98
C GLY A 259 -14.81 38.84 -11.49
N THR A 260 -14.34 37.81 -12.18
CA THR A 260 -14.48 37.65 -13.65
C THR A 260 -15.13 36.33 -14.05
N LYS A 261 -14.86 35.24 -13.33
CA LYS A 261 -15.38 33.90 -13.61
C LYS A 261 -15.60 33.11 -12.33
N ASN A 262 -16.42 32.06 -12.45
CA ASN A 262 -16.60 31.08 -11.39
C ASN A 262 -15.46 30.07 -11.43
N ILE A 263 -14.78 29.91 -10.31
CA ILE A 263 -13.75 28.91 -10.05
C ILE A 263 -14.38 27.77 -9.25
N THR A 264 -13.95 26.53 -9.51
CA THR A 264 -14.45 25.33 -8.85
C THR A 264 -13.29 24.48 -8.37
N GLY A 265 -13.34 24.01 -7.13
CA GLY A 265 -12.42 23.01 -6.57
C GLY A 265 -11.03 23.51 -6.19
N ARG A 266 -10.67 24.74 -6.57
CA ARG A 266 -9.33 25.30 -6.37
C ARG A 266 -9.38 26.74 -5.93
N ASP A 267 -8.48 27.13 -5.04
CA ASP A 267 -8.22 28.53 -4.74
C ASP A 267 -7.29 29.16 -5.80
N LYS A 268 -6.96 30.46 -5.64
CA LYS A 268 -6.06 31.15 -6.57
C LYS A 268 -4.63 30.58 -6.62
N ASP A 269 -4.20 29.88 -5.57
CA ASP A 269 -2.87 29.31 -5.42
C ASP A 269 -2.86 27.82 -5.83
N GLY A 270 -3.98 27.30 -6.35
CA GLY A 270 -4.13 25.92 -6.80
C GLY A 270 -4.39 24.91 -5.68
N LYS A 271 -4.62 25.35 -4.44
CA LYS A 271 -4.98 24.45 -3.32
C LYS A 271 -6.41 23.96 -3.44
N ASP A 272 -6.65 22.72 -3.02
CA ASP A 272 -7.98 22.11 -3.01
C ASP A 272 -8.98 22.92 -2.17
N LEU A 273 -10.17 23.13 -2.72
CA LEU A 273 -11.33 23.71 -2.07
C LEU A 273 -12.50 22.74 -2.17
N TYR A 274 -13.03 22.32 -1.03
CA TYR A 274 -14.09 21.32 -0.97
C TYR A 274 -14.96 21.46 0.27
N LEU A 275 -16.17 20.90 0.19
CA LEU A 275 -17.11 20.79 1.30
C LEU A 275 -17.81 19.43 1.29
N TYR A 276 -18.21 18.95 2.47
CA TYR A 276 -19.05 17.75 2.54
C TYR A 276 -20.47 18.09 2.13
N ARG A 277 -21.11 17.23 1.32
CA ARG A 277 -22.49 17.41 0.90
C ARG A 277 -23.46 16.91 1.98
N GLY A 278 -24.44 17.73 2.33
CA GLY A 278 -25.58 17.32 3.16
C GLY A 278 -26.81 16.95 2.31
N THR A 279 -27.97 17.51 2.60
CA THR A 279 -29.19 17.31 1.83
C THR A 279 -29.22 18.19 0.58
N THR A 280 -29.74 17.64 -0.51
CA THR A 280 -30.02 18.40 -1.73
C THR A 280 -31.52 18.68 -1.79
N ALA A 281 -31.90 19.95 -1.67
CA ALA A 281 -33.29 20.37 -1.76
C ALA A 281 -33.90 20.00 -3.13
N SER A 282 -35.21 19.75 -3.15
CA SER A 282 -35.94 19.58 -4.41
C SER A 282 -35.83 20.86 -5.25
N PRO A 283 -35.46 20.77 -6.54
CA PRO A 283 -35.47 21.92 -7.45
C PRO A 283 -36.90 22.38 -7.82
N GLY A 284 -37.94 21.76 -7.26
CA GLY A 284 -39.34 22.01 -7.58
C GLY A 284 -39.95 20.97 -8.53
N GLY A 285 -41.26 21.09 -8.77
CA GLY A 285 -42.02 20.13 -9.57
C GLY A 285 -42.12 18.75 -8.92
N ALA A 286 -42.10 17.70 -9.74
CA ALA A 286 -42.18 16.30 -9.28
C ALA A 286 -40.79 15.67 -8.97
N VAL A 287 -39.72 16.47 -8.93
CA VAL A 287 -38.36 15.98 -8.65
C VAL A 287 -38.15 15.92 -7.13
N PRO A 288 -37.88 14.75 -6.54
CA PRO A 288 -37.69 14.64 -5.10
C PRO A 288 -36.39 15.30 -4.65
N GLY A 289 -36.36 15.73 -3.38
CA GLY A 289 -35.11 16.05 -2.69
C GLY A 289 -34.25 14.80 -2.50
N LYS A 290 -33.01 14.99 -2.09
CA LYS A 290 -32.05 13.90 -1.90
C LYS A 290 -31.33 14.03 -0.56
N THR A 291 -30.95 12.88 -0.03
CA THR A 291 -30.25 12.76 1.25
C THR A 291 -28.91 12.05 1.02
N THR A 292 -27.82 12.74 1.36
CA THR A 292 -26.48 12.15 1.35
C THR A 292 -26.30 11.22 2.55
N VAL A 293 -25.66 10.07 2.33
CA VAL A 293 -25.31 9.11 3.36
C VAL A 293 -24.25 9.68 4.27
N THR A 294 -24.52 9.66 5.58
CA THR A 294 -23.58 10.10 6.61
C THR A 294 -22.90 8.90 7.28
N ARG A 295 -21.82 9.14 8.01
CA ARG A 295 -21.17 8.10 8.83
C ARG A 295 -22.14 7.51 9.87
N THR A 296 -22.89 8.35 10.56
CA THR A 296 -23.92 7.91 11.52
C THR A 296 -24.97 7.01 10.86
N PHE A 297 -25.48 7.41 9.68
CA PHE A 297 -26.44 6.60 8.94
C PHE A 297 -25.85 5.25 8.54
N SER A 298 -24.66 5.25 7.94
CA SER A 298 -23.94 4.05 7.50
C SER A 298 -23.78 3.03 8.63
N GLU A 299 -23.32 3.48 9.81
CA GLU A 299 -23.08 2.58 10.95
C GLU A 299 -24.36 1.93 11.50
N SER A 300 -25.52 2.58 11.34
CA SER A 300 -26.82 1.99 11.67
C SER A 300 -27.32 0.98 10.62
N LYS A 301 -26.65 0.88 9.47
CA LYS A 301 -27.05 0.06 8.32
C LYS A 301 -26.02 -1.05 8.05
N ASN A 302 -25.60 -1.19 6.79
CA ASN A 302 -24.74 -2.26 6.30
C ASN A 302 -23.80 -1.74 5.19
N GLU A 303 -23.01 -2.64 4.63
CA GLU A 303 -21.97 -2.32 3.65
C GLU A 303 -22.51 -1.64 2.38
N ARG A 304 -23.80 -1.82 2.04
CA ARG A 304 -24.46 -1.13 0.91
C ARG A 304 -24.43 0.39 1.05
N TYR A 305 -24.33 0.88 2.28
CA TYR A 305 -24.23 2.30 2.62
C TYR A 305 -22.85 2.66 3.18
N GLY A 306 -21.83 1.83 2.93
CA GLY A 306 -20.44 2.14 3.26
C GLY A 306 -19.96 1.66 4.63
N LYS A 307 -20.78 0.92 5.40
CA LYS A 307 -20.36 0.39 6.70
C LYS A 307 -19.16 -0.54 6.55
N GLY A 308 -18.19 -0.41 7.44
CA GLY A 308 -16.98 -1.24 7.44
C GLY A 308 -15.95 -0.85 6.37
N LEU A 309 -16.14 0.28 5.68
CA LEU A 309 -15.23 0.76 4.63
C LEU A 309 -14.49 2.02 5.05
N VAL A 310 -13.27 2.16 4.52
CA VAL A 310 -12.52 3.42 4.54
C VAL A 310 -12.90 4.19 3.28
N TRP A 311 -13.66 5.27 3.44
CA TRP A 311 -14.28 5.99 2.33
C TRP A 311 -13.25 6.84 1.58
N TRP A 312 -13.48 7.04 0.30
CA TRP A 312 -12.74 8.03 -0.50
C TRP A 312 -12.86 9.44 0.12
N THR A 313 -14.01 9.74 0.72
CA THR A 313 -14.28 11.00 1.45
C THR A 313 -13.73 11.04 2.87
N THR A 314 -12.86 10.11 3.26
CA THR A 314 -12.11 10.25 4.50
C THR A 314 -11.28 11.54 4.46
N GLN A 315 -11.07 12.17 5.61
CA GLN A 315 -10.34 13.43 5.72
C GLN A 315 -8.95 13.35 5.07
N GLU A 316 -8.51 14.43 4.42
CA GLU A 316 -7.22 14.44 3.71
C GLU A 316 -6.03 14.06 4.59
N THR A 317 -6.05 14.46 5.87
CA THR A 317 -5.02 14.16 6.87
C THR A 317 -4.84 12.67 7.15
N ALA A 318 -5.82 11.85 6.81
CA ALA A 318 -5.74 10.40 6.91
C ALA A 318 -4.96 9.76 5.76
N PHE A 319 -4.79 10.46 4.65
CA PHE A 319 -3.97 10.02 3.53
C PHE A 319 -2.58 10.66 3.63
N GLU A 320 -2.53 11.96 3.93
CA GLU A 320 -1.30 12.74 4.07
C GLU A 320 -1.50 13.94 4.99
N ASN A 321 -0.50 14.24 5.81
CA ASN A 321 -0.52 15.35 6.73
C ASN A 321 0.87 15.97 6.90
N GLN A 322 0.99 17.04 7.68
CA GLN A 322 2.26 17.73 7.88
C GLN A 322 3.36 16.81 8.40
N PHE A 323 3.03 15.89 9.31
CA PHE A 323 3.98 14.90 9.79
C PHE A 323 4.46 14.00 8.66
N THR A 324 3.56 13.49 7.82
CA THR A 324 3.97 12.62 6.71
C THR A 324 4.68 13.35 5.59
N ARG A 325 4.43 14.64 5.35
CA ARG A 325 5.08 15.42 4.28
C ARG A 325 6.45 15.96 4.68
N THR A 326 6.61 16.46 5.91
CA THR A 326 7.84 17.18 6.32
C THR A 326 8.51 16.61 7.57
N GLY A 327 7.90 15.62 8.24
CA GLY A 327 8.32 15.17 9.57
C GLY A 327 7.97 16.16 10.68
N GLY A 328 7.20 17.22 10.38
CA GLY A 328 6.79 18.23 11.35
C GLY A 328 5.77 17.69 12.35
N VAL A 329 5.90 18.09 13.62
CA VAL A 329 4.91 17.81 14.68
C VAL A 329 4.07 19.06 14.96
N GLY A 330 2.83 18.89 15.44
CA GLY A 330 1.91 20.00 15.73
C GLY A 330 0.59 19.89 14.97
N GLY A 331 -0.20 20.96 14.98
CA GLY A 331 -1.42 21.01 14.16
C GLY A 331 -1.08 21.12 12.67
N GLU A 332 -1.93 20.53 11.82
CA GLU A 332 -1.86 20.74 10.37
C GLU A 332 -2.01 22.23 10.06
N ALA A 333 -1.09 22.77 9.25
CA ALA A 333 -1.19 24.14 8.79
C ALA A 333 -2.54 24.38 8.12
N ASP A 334 -3.21 25.47 8.48
CA ASP A 334 -4.54 25.80 8.01
C ASP A 334 -5.63 24.76 8.40
N ALA A 335 -5.44 23.87 9.38
CA ALA A 335 -6.50 23.01 9.92
C ALA A 335 -7.15 23.62 11.19
N PRO A 336 -8.34 23.14 11.62
CA PRO A 336 -8.91 23.60 12.88
C PRO A 336 -7.98 23.17 14.05
N SER A 337 -8.15 23.77 15.23
CA SER A 337 -7.40 23.40 16.44
C SER A 337 -7.52 21.92 16.84
N ALA A 338 -8.44 21.18 16.21
CA ALA A 338 -8.59 19.74 16.26
C ALA A 338 -8.54 19.18 14.82
N PRO A 339 -7.87 18.04 14.55
CA PRO A 339 -7.34 17.10 15.54
C PRO A 339 -6.10 17.64 16.27
N ALA A 340 -6.09 17.43 17.59
CA ALA A 340 -5.01 17.85 18.48
C ALA A 340 -3.67 17.30 17.98
N ASP A 341 -2.64 18.14 17.99
CA ASP A 341 -1.20 17.83 17.89
C ASP A 341 -0.87 16.50 17.19
N MET A 342 -0.43 16.55 15.91
CA MET A 342 0.02 15.40 15.09
C MET A 342 1.27 14.76 15.69
N LYS A 343 1.07 14.13 16.83
CA LYS A 343 1.99 13.30 17.56
C LYS A 343 1.36 11.93 17.65
N ASN A 344 2.20 10.93 17.74
CA ASN A 344 1.78 9.57 18.00
C ASN A 344 0.85 9.06 16.88
N SER A 345 -0.10 8.19 17.25
CA SER A 345 -1.16 7.66 16.39
C SER A 345 -2.07 8.70 15.73
N ALA A 346 -2.11 9.94 16.22
CA ALA A 346 -2.89 11.01 15.58
C ALA A 346 -2.31 11.46 14.23
N ALA A 347 -1.02 11.20 14.01
CA ALA A 347 -0.33 11.48 12.75
C ALA A 347 -0.40 10.33 11.73
N ALA A 348 -0.89 9.16 12.17
CA ALA A 348 -0.91 7.97 11.33
C ALA A 348 -1.84 8.13 10.12
N THR A 349 -1.42 7.57 8.99
CA THR A 349 -2.21 7.55 7.74
C THR A 349 -2.70 6.15 7.42
N ASN A 350 -3.75 6.06 6.61
CA ASN A 350 -4.37 4.79 6.24
C ASN A 350 -3.56 3.99 5.21
N GLY A 351 -2.60 4.63 4.53
CA GLY A 351 -1.73 3.99 3.54
C GLY A 351 -2.33 3.83 2.15
N LEU A 352 -3.57 4.26 1.92
CA LEU A 352 -4.23 4.22 0.61
C LEU A 352 -3.80 5.40 -0.26
N VAL A 353 -3.91 5.23 -1.58
CA VAL A 353 -3.84 6.34 -2.54
C VAL A 353 -5.25 6.79 -2.93
N ARG A 354 -5.56 8.08 -2.75
CA ARG A 354 -6.84 8.72 -3.12
C ARG A 354 -6.65 9.61 -4.35
N ILE A 355 -7.38 9.34 -5.42
CA ILE A 355 -7.28 10.05 -6.70
C ILE A 355 -8.65 10.60 -7.13
N GLY A 356 -8.66 11.71 -7.87
CA GLY A 356 -9.84 12.15 -8.64
C GLY A 356 -10.76 13.12 -7.91
N GLY A 357 -12.03 13.20 -8.34
CA GLY A 357 -13.03 14.14 -7.81
C GLY A 357 -12.68 15.62 -7.95
N GLY A 358 -11.77 15.95 -8.89
CA GLY A 358 -11.20 17.30 -9.04
C GLY A 358 -10.22 17.72 -7.94
N LEU A 359 -9.93 16.83 -6.99
CA LEU A 359 -9.02 17.06 -5.87
C LEU A 359 -7.60 16.58 -6.19
N SER A 360 -6.65 17.02 -5.38
CA SER A 360 -5.27 16.56 -5.44
C SER A 360 -5.18 15.10 -5.02
N THR A 361 -4.23 14.39 -5.66
CA THR A 361 -3.95 13.00 -5.32
C THR A 361 -3.18 12.95 -4.00
N LEU A 362 -3.57 12.05 -3.11
CA LEU A 362 -2.97 11.89 -1.79
C LEU A 362 -2.58 10.43 -1.53
N GLY A 363 -1.64 10.22 -0.61
CA GLY A 363 -1.15 8.95 -0.08
C GLY A 363 0.09 8.40 -0.78
N GLN A 364 0.55 9.06 -1.84
CA GLN A 364 1.62 8.56 -2.71
C GLN A 364 3.00 8.70 -2.06
N GLU A 365 3.85 7.68 -2.27
CA GLU A 365 5.25 7.74 -1.83
C GLU A 365 6.05 8.83 -2.53
N LEU A 366 5.83 8.98 -3.84
CA LEU A 366 6.51 9.92 -4.72
C LEU A 366 5.50 10.68 -5.57
N ASN A 367 5.81 11.93 -5.89
CA ASN A 367 5.09 12.73 -6.88
C ASN A 367 5.95 12.94 -8.13
N TRP A 368 5.31 13.01 -9.29
CA TRP A 368 5.99 13.32 -10.53
C TRP A 368 6.18 14.83 -10.70
N ASN A 369 7.43 15.28 -10.74
CA ASN A 369 7.79 16.64 -11.12
C ASN A 369 7.91 16.72 -12.65
N LYS A 370 6.94 17.39 -13.29
CA LYS A 370 6.89 17.56 -14.75
C LYS A 370 7.96 18.52 -15.29
N GLU A 371 8.40 19.48 -14.48
CA GLU A 371 9.39 20.48 -14.89
C GLU A 371 10.79 19.87 -14.94
N GLU A 372 11.10 19.02 -13.97
CA GLU A 372 12.39 18.33 -13.86
C GLU A 372 12.39 16.92 -14.46
N ASN A 373 11.22 16.43 -14.91
CA ASN A 373 11.02 15.10 -15.48
C ASN A 373 11.58 13.99 -14.58
N LYS A 374 11.25 14.05 -13.29
CA LYS A 374 11.73 13.11 -12.26
C LYS A 374 10.70 12.85 -11.18
N TRP A 375 10.86 11.74 -10.47
CA TRP A 375 10.10 11.47 -9.25
C TRP A 375 10.72 12.20 -8.06
N GLU A 376 9.87 12.73 -7.18
CA GLU A 376 10.26 13.42 -5.95
C GLU A 376 9.57 12.83 -4.74
N ASP A 377 10.27 12.81 -3.60
CA ASP A 377 9.69 12.36 -2.35
C ASP A 377 8.51 13.23 -1.94
N HIS A 378 7.42 12.57 -1.57
CA HIS A 378 6.23 13.23 -1.09
C HIS A 378 5.83 12.73 0.30
N HIS A 379 5.83 11.41 0.51
CA HIS A 379 5.58 10.81 1.81
C HIS A 379 6.90 10.47 2.53
N ASN A 380 7.26 11.30 3.49
CA ASN A 380 8.56 11.38 4.12
C ASN A 380 8.70 10.60 5.45
N THR A 381 7.80 9.67 5.74
CA THR A 381 7.85 8.91 7.01
C THR A 381 9.02 7.95 7.09
N SER A 382 9.44 7.60 8.30
CA SER A 382 10.48 6.61 8.57
C SER A 382 10.08 5.18 8.20
N THR A 383 8.81 4.84 8.41
CA THR A 383 8.25 3.54 8.05
C THR A 383 6.88 3.70 7.41
N ARG A 384 6.51 2.71 6.59
CA ARG A 384 5.13 2.43 6.18
C ARG A 384 4.96 0.94 6.04
N ILE A 385 4.56 0.29 7.12
CA ILE A 385 4.48 -1.18 7.22
C ILE A 385 3.02 -1.60 7.38
N PHE A 386 2.66 -2.69 6.71
CA PHE A 386 1.34 -3.30 6.69
C PHE A 386 1.44 -4.82 6.92
N GLY A 387 0.30 -5.44 7.19
CA GLY A 387 0.19 -6.88 7.39
C GLY A 387 0.49 -7.34 8.82
N ASN A 388 0.87 -8.61 8.94
CA ASN A 388 1.07 -9.27 10.22
C ASN A 388 2.06 -8.50 11.10
N TYR A 389 1.69 -8.28 12.36
CA TYR A 389 2.49 -7.52 13.32
C TYR A 389 3.01 -6.17 12.78
N HIS A 390 2.31 -5.50 11.85
CA HIS A 390 2.65 -4.10 11.50
C HIS A 390 2.46 -3.16 12.70
N LEU A 391 1.50 -3.51 13.57
CA LEU A 391 1.22 -2.95 14.89
C LEU A 391 0.90 -4.10 15.85
N ALA A 392 1.02 -3.86 17.14
CA ALA A 392 0.68 -4.81 18.20
C ALA A 392 -0.06 -4.12 19.35
N TYR A 393 -0.77 -4.92 20.14
CA TYR A 393 -1.43 -4.47 21.38
C TYR A 393 -1.35 -5.54 22.46
N ALA A 394 -1.34 -5.13 23.73
CA ALA A 394 -1.51 -6.03 24.85
C ALA A 394 -3.01 -6.23 25.16
N ASP A 395 -3.48 -7.47 25.00
CA ASP A 395 -4.80 -7.87 25.47
C ASP A 395 -4.74 -8.14 26.97
N LEU A 396 -5.34 -7.26 27.77
CA LEU A 396 -5.36 -7.31 29.23
C LEU A 396 -6.58 -8.03 29.79
N THR A 397 -7.69 -8.06 29.03
CA THR A 397 -9.01 -8.48 29.54
C THR A 397 -9.68 -9.58 28.72
N GLY A 398 -9.16 -9.92 27.54
CA GLY A 398 -9.70 -10.96 26.68
C GLY A 398 -9.46 -12.36 27.23
N LYS A 399 -10.11 -13.34 26.59
CA LYS A 399 -10.09 -14.75 27.06
C LYS A 399 -8.69 -15.36 27.12
N ASN A 400 -7.80 -14.91 26.23
CA ASN A 400 -6.39 -15.30 26.18
C ASN A 400 -5.54 -14.02 26.23
N PRO A 401 -5.25 -13.48 27.43
CA PRO A 401 -4.45 -12.27 27.58
C PRO A 401 -3.05 -12.42 26.98
N GLY A 402 -2.46 -11.31 26.52
CA GLY A 402 -1.11 -11.27 25.97
C GLY A 402 -0.96 -10.36 24.75
N VAL A 403 0.26 -10.28 24.24
CA VAL A 403 0.60 -9.39 23.12
C VAL A 403 0.20 -10.00 21.78
N LYS A 404 -0.71 -9.34 21.08
CA LYS A 404 -1.34 -9.76 19.83
C LYS A 404 -1.08 -8.74 18.72
N PRO A 405 -1.06 -9.15 17.45
CA PRO A 405 -1.08 -8.20 16.34
C PRO A 405 -2.43 -7.47 16.29
N VAL A 406 -2.44 -6.24 15.78
CA VAL A 406 -3.69 -5.55 15.42
C VAL A 406 -4.34 -6.29 14.25
N THR A 407 -5.66 -6.51 14.34
CA THR A 407 -6.38 -7.47 13.48
C THR A 407 -6.49 -7.04 12.02
N LEU A 408 -7.11 -5.89 11.73
CA LEU A 408 -7.13 -5.35 10.36
C LEU A 408 -5.82 -4.61 10.11
N ASN A 409 -5.14 -4.96 9.02
CA ASN A 409 -3.76 -4.56 8.81
C ASN A 409 -3.37 -4.37 7.34
N SER A 410 -4.32 -4.49 6.42
CA SER A 410 -4.14 -4.23 4.98
C SER A 410 -5.52 -4.00 4.31
N PHE A 411 -5.57 -3.93 2.98
CA PHE A 411 -6.79 -3.82 2.17
C PHE A 411 -6.84 -4.86 1.07
N LYS A 412 -8.03 -5.32 0.71
CA LYS A 412 -8.22 -6.33 -0.36
C LYS A 412 -8.85 -5.81 -1.65
N GLY A 413 -9.14 -4.51 -1.73
CA GLY A 413 -9.81 -3.90 -2.88
C GLY A 413 -10.67 -2.71 -2.51
N GLY A 414 -11.20 -2.04 -3.54
CA GLY A 414 -12.21 -1.00 -3.43
C GLY A 414 -13.58 -1.51 -3.89
N LYS A 415 -14.65 -0.89 -3.40
CA LYS A 415 -16.00 -1.11 -3.92
C LYS A 415 -16.83 0.16 -3.84
N SER A 416 -17.86 0.23 -4.68
CA SER A 416 -18.84 1.29 -4.60
C SER A 416 -19.88 1.02 -3.50
N PHE A 417 -20.52 2.08 -3.03
CA PHE A 417 -21.65 2.02 -2.12
C PHE A 417 -22.60 3.20 -2.36
N ILE A 418 -23.86 3.09 -1.92
CA ILE A 418 -24.85 4.17 -2.05
C ILE A 418 -24.38 5.37 -1.24
N ALA A 419 -24.21 6.50 -1.90
CA ALA A 419 -23.74 7.73 -1.28
C ALA A 419 -24.83 8.80 -1.15
N GLU A 420 -25.87 8.73 -2.00
CA GLU A 420 -27.02 9.64 -1.97
C GLU A 420 -28.27 8.91 -2.46
N TYR A 421 -29.42 9.14 -1.83
CA TYR A 421 -30.70 8.53 -2.20
C TYR A 421 -31.85 9.55 -2.21
N GLU A 422 -32.96 9.25 -2.87
CA GLU A 422 -34.16 10.10 -2.84
C GLU A 422 -34.72 10.21 -1.43
N THR A 423 -34.93 11.43 -0.92
CA THR A 423 -35.46 11.64 0.43
C THR A 423 -36.78 10.88 0.63
N GLY A 424 -36.84 10.04 1.68
CA GLY A 424 -37.97 9.16 1.97
C GLY A 424 -37.98 7.82 1.23
N LYS A 425 -36.97 7.54 0.38
CA LYS A 425 -36.82 6.29 -0.38
C LYS A 425 -35.36 5.82 -0.39
N GLU A 426 -34.87 5.32 0.75
CA GLU A 426 -33.47 4.89 0.94
C GLU A 426 -32.97 3.90 -0.13
N THR A 427 -33.83 3.02 -0.63
CA THR A 427 -33.46 2.01 -1.64
C THR A 427 -33.30 2.58 -3.05
N LYS A 428 -33.69 3.84 -3.29
CA LYS A 428 -33.55 4.51 -4.58
C LYS A 428 -32.33 5.42 -4.57
N ALA A 429 -31.18 4.79 -4.86
CA ALA A 429 -29.91 5.46 -5.01
C ALA A 429 -29.94 6.49 -6.14
N THR A 430 -29.23 7.58 -5.95
CA THR A 430 -29.07 8.68 -6.91
C THR A 430 -27.60 8.98 -7.19
N GLN A 431 -26.72 8.73 -6.22
CA GLN A 431 -25.27 8.70 -6.41
C GLN A 431 -24.61 7.61 -5.56
N TYR A 432 -23.42 7.21 -6.01
CA TYR A 432 -22.53 6.26 -5.39
C TYR A 432 -21.19 6.92 -5.06
N SER A 433 -20.45 6.30 -4.14
CA SER A 433 -19.08 6.67 -3.75
C SER A 433 -18.22 5.42 -3.65
N LEU A 434 -16.92 5.57 -3.36
CA LEU A 434 -15.96 4.49 -3.23
C LEU A 434 -15.47 4.31 -1.80
N GLY A 435 -15.24 3.07 -1.40
CA GLY A 435 -14.55 2.74 -0.15
C GLY A 435 -13.64 1.53 -0.29
N ALA A 436 -12.48 1.59 0.38
CA ALA A 436 -11.57 0.47 0.49
C ALA A 436 -12.07 -0.54 1.53
N VAL A 437 -11.84 -1.83 1.27
CA VAL A 437 -12.24 -2.93 2.14
C VAL A 437 -11.04 -3.38 2.98
N PRO A 438 -11.05 -3.16 4.31
CA PRO A 438 -10.00 -3.64 5.19
C PRO A 438 -9.89 -5.17 5.20
N LEU A 439 -8.70 -5.65 5.51
CA LEU A 439 -8.28 -7.05 5.42
C LEU A 439 -7.33 -7.39 6.58
N THR A 440 -7.30 -8.67 6.94
CA THR A 440 -6.32 -9.25 7.87
C THR A 440 -5.35 -10.17 7.13
N LEU A 441 -4.06 -9.92 7.29
CA LEU A 441 -2.96 -10.83 7.00
C LEU A 441 -2.39 -11.36 8.31
N ASN A 442 -2.33 -12.68 8.46
CA ASN A 442 -1.87 -13.41 9.63
C ASN A 442 -0.41 -13.85 9.51
N HIS A 443 0.14 -13.91 8.30
CA HIS A 443 1.47 -14.44 8.05
C HIS A 443 2.39 -13.40 7.40
N VAL A 444 1.86 -12.63 6.45
CA VAL A 444 2.66 -11.70 5.63
C VAL A 444 2.74 -10.29 6.23
N GLN A 445 3.94 -9.76 6.31
CA GLN A 445 4.25 -8.36 6.57
C GLN A 445 4.98 -7.75 5.37
N TYR A 446 4.61 -6.54 4.97
CA TYR A 446 5.23 -5.86 3.84
C TYR A 446 5.25 -4.34 4.06
N GLY A 447 6.13 -3.64 3.34
CA GLY A 447 6.18 -2.18 3.38
C GLY A 447 7.58 -1.62 3.18
N ARG A 448 7.80 -0.42 3.70
CA ARG A 448 9.09 0.28 3.68
C ARG A 448 9.59 0.56 5.09
N VAL A 449 10.90 0.42 5.30
CA VAL A 449 11.64 1.07 6.38
C VAL A 449 12.77 1.90 5.79
N THR A 450 12.95 3.12 6.29
CA THR A 450 14.07 3.97 5.90
C THR A 450 15.02 4.15 7.07
N THR A 451 16.30 3.93 6.80
CA THR A 451 17.33 3.87 7.82
C THR A 451 18.64 4.47 7.33
N ASN A 452 19.50 4.87 8.25
CA ASN A 452 20.90 5.09 7.93
C ASN A 452 21.67 3.76 8.01
N LEU A 453 22.19 3.27 6.87
CA LEU A 453 23.06 2.10 6.81
C LEU A 453 24.56 2.46 6.84
N ASP A 454 24.90 3.74 6.79
CA ASP A 454 26.24 4.28 6.98
C ASP A 454 26.47 4.51 8.46
N ILE A 455 26.74 3.40 9.15
CA ILE A 455 26.94 3.41 10.60
C ILE A 455 28.41 3.69 10.90
N ASP A 456 28.64 4.56 11.88
CA ASP A 456 29.95 4.87 12.46
C ASP A 456 30.53 3.65 13.19
N GLU A 457 31.83 3.38 13.04
CA GLU A 457 32.59 2.36 13.77
C GLU A 457 32.43 2.48 15.30
N GLY A 458 32.10 3.69 15.79
CA GLY A 458 31.83 3.99 17.20
C GLY A 458 30.43 3.65 17.72
N LEU A 459 29.46 3.26 16.87
CA LEU A 459 28.10 2.96 17.34
C LEU A 459 28.06 1.65 18.15
N ALA A 460 27.37 1.68 19.30
CA ALA A 460 27.22 0.53 20.17
C ALA A 460 26.48 -0.61 19.45
N GLY A 461 27.13 -1.78 19.41
CA GLY A 461 26.56 -2.99 18.84
C GLY A 461 26.08 -3.97 19.90
N TYR A 462 25.38 -5.01 19.45
CA TYR A 462 24.94 -6.13 20.29
C TYR A 462 26.07 -7.16 20.42
N PRO A 463 26.08 -7.95 21.52
CA PRO A 463 27.13 -8.92 21.81
C PRO A 463 27.40 -9.93 20.69
N ASP A 464 26.38 -10.26 19.90
CA ASP A 464 26.46 -11.29 18.86
C ASP A 464 27.02 -10.78 17.52
N GLY A 465 27.51 -9.54 17.46
CA GLY A 465 28.03 -8.95 16.21
C GLY A 465 26.96 -8.28 15.34
N PHE A 466 25.76 -8.02 15.87
CA PHE A 466 24.73 -7.23 15.18
C PHE A 466 24.78 -5.76 15.56
N ILE A 467 24.40 -4.87 14.65
CA ILE A 467 24.33 -3.43 14.93
C ILE A 467 23.00 -2.86 14.45
N ARG A 468 22.47 -1.86 15.17
CA ARG A 468 21.17 -1.27 14.84
C ARG A 468 21.34 -0.08 13.91
N SER A 469 20.70 -0.12 12.76
CA SER A 469 20.53 1.01 11.85
C SER A 469 19.40 1.92 12.34
N PRO A 470 19.68 3.19 12.68
CA PRO A 470 18.65 4.10 13.16
C PRO A 470 17.69 4.48 12.02
N TYR A 471 16.43 4.71 12.37
CA TYR A 471 15.44 5.21 11.42
C TYR A 471 15.82 6.61 10.91
N ARG A 472 15.44 6.86 9.65
CA ARG A 472 15.57 8.15 8.98
C ARG A 472 14.29 8.44 8.21
N ASN A 473 14.01 9.73 8.02
CA ASN A 473 12.96 10.15 7.10
C ASN A 473 13.39 9.84 5.66
N LYS A 474 12.42 9.58 4.80
CA LYS A 474 12.63 9.09 3.43
C LYS A 474 13.53 10.02 2.59
N ASN A 475 13.35 11.33 2.74
CA ASN A 475 14.04 12.37 1.98
C ASN A 475 15.42 12.75 2.54
N ASP A 476 15.92 12.06 3.56
CA ASP A 476 17.26 12.27 4.07
C ASP A 476 18.28 11.70 3.08
N ASN A 477 19.22 12.53 2.61
CA ASN A 477 20.20 12.15 1.60
C ASN A 477 21.15 11.02 2.04
N ALA A 478 21.34 10.83 3.36
CA ALA A 478 22.16 9.75 3.90
C ALA A 478 21.36 8.47 4.15
N ALA A 479 20.06 8.46 3.84
CA ALA A 479 19.21 7.31 4.12
C ALA A 479 19.24 6.25 3.01
N VAL A 480 18.74 5.07 3.38
CA VAL A 480 18.48 3.95 2.49
C VAL A 480 17.05 3.49 2.71
N ASP A 481 16.27 3.47 1.64
CA ASP A 481 14.88 3.05 1.63
C ASP A 481 14.82 1.54 1.38
N ASN A 482 14.39 0.76 2.37
CA ASN A 482 14.29 -0.69 2.29
C ASN A 482 12.83 -1.09 2.13
N TYR A 483 12.45 -1.47 0.92
CA TYR A 483 11.16 -2.08 0.62
C TYR A 483 11.26 -3.58 0.84
N PHE A 484 10.28 -4.18 1.52
CA PHE A 484 10.33 -5.61 1.83
C PHE A 484 8.95 -6.25 1.84
N TYR A 485 8.94 -7.56 1.63
CA TYR A 485 7.90 -8.44 2.13
C TYR A 485 8.55 -9.62 2.84
N ARG A 486 7.87 -10.16 3.84
CA ARG A 486 8.30 -11.34 4.58
C ARG A 486 7.12 -11.98 5.29
N GLY A 487 7.29 -13.18 5.81
CA GLY A 487 6.24 -13.77 6.63
C GLY A 487 6.67 -14.90 7.54
N THR A 488 5.85 -15.11 8.57
CA THR A 488 5.86 -16.31 9.41
C THR A 488 5.17 -17.45 8.69
N ASP A 489 5.45 -18.69 9.09
CA ASP A 489 4.80 -19.88 8.55
C ASP A 489 4.88 -19.98 7.02
N ALA A 490 6.07 -19.75 6.44
CA ALA A 490 6.29 -19.97 5.02
C ALA A 490 5.79 -21.37 4.60
N THR A 491 4.94 -21.45 3.58
CA THR A 491 4.40 -22.73 3.10
C THR A 491 5.58 -23.61 2.70
N THR A 492 5.68 -24.82 3.24
CA THR A 492 6.83 -25.68 2.93
C THR A 492 6.73 -26.24 1.52
N ILE A 493 7.86 -26.69 0.95
CA ILE A 493 7.88 -27.36 -0.36
C ILE A 493 6.94 -28.57 -0.38
N GLU A 494 6.87 -29.34 0.70
CA GLU A 494 5.96 -30.48 0.83
C GLU A 494 4.49 -30.05 0.86
N GLN A 495 4.18 -28.98 1.60
CA GLN A 495 2.83 -28.40 1.65
C GLN A 495 2.43 -27.85 0.27
N MET A 496 3.33 -27.16 -0.43
CA MET A 496 3.11 -26.67 -1.79
C MET A 496 2.83 -27.81 -2.76
N ALA A 497 3.58 -28.93 -2.66
CA ALA A 497 3.38 -30.11 -3.49
C ALA A 497 2.05 -30.83 -3.20
N ALA A 498 1.51 -30.67 -1.98
CA ALA A 498 0.23 -31.24 -1.57
C ALA A 498 -0.99 -30.37 -1.95
N LEU A 499 -0.79 -29.17 -2.50
CA LEU A 499 -1.89 -28.30 -2.93
C LEU A 499 -2.64 -28.91 -4.13
N PRO A 500 -3.96 -28.68 -4.24
CA PRO A 500 -4.75 -29.13 -5.39
C PRO A 500 -4.18 -28.58 -6.71
N SER A 501 -3.90 -29.48 -7.65
CA SER A 501 -3.27 -29.14 -8.94
C SER A 501 -4.28 -28.73 -10.01
N ASP A 502 -5.58 -28.96 -9.79
CA ASP A 502 -6.67 -28.65 -10.72
C ASP A 502 -7.31 -27.27 -10.48
N GLN A 503 -6.84 -26.52 -9.49
CA GLN A 503 -7.44 -25.25 -9.08
C GLN A 503 -6.54 -24.04 -9.36
N THR A 504 -7.15 -23.01 -9.93
CA THR A 504 -6.61 -21.64 -9.91
C THR A 504 -7.16 -20.94 -8.67
N VAL A 505 -6.25 -20.38 -7.88
CA VAL A 505 -6.55 -19.65 -6.65
C VAL A 505 -6.31 -18.17 -6.86
N THR A 506 -7.25 -17.32 -6.41
CA THR A 506 -7.11 -15.86 -6.46
C THR A 506 -6.71 -15.30 -5.11
N TYR A 507 -5.75 -14.38 -5.09
CA TYR A 507 -5.27 -13.64 -3.94
C TYR A 507 -5.61 -12.16 -4.13
N ASN A 508 -6.14 -11.51 -3.10
CA ASN A 508 -6.48 -10.09 -3.12
C ASN A 508 -5.75 -9.36 -1.99
N GLY A 509 -5.23 -8.17 -2.28
CA GLY A 509 -4.36 -7.45 -1.35
C GLY A 509 -4.12 -5.99 -1.72
N HIS A 510 -3.02 -5.46 -1.18
CA HIS A 510 -2.61 -4.07 -1.31
C HIS A 510 -1.10 -3.96 -1.50
N ALA A 511 -0.66 -3.00 -2.30
CA ALA A 511 0.73 -2.71 -2.59
C ALA A 511 1.14 -1.32 -2.09
N LEU A 512 2.32 -1.23 -1.48
CA LEU A 512 3.04 0.03 -1.32
C LEU A 512 3.98 0.19 -2.51
N MET A 513 3.85 1.28 -3.27
CA MET A 513 4.55 1.48 -4.54
C MET A 513 5.27 2.82 -4.57
N TYR A 514 6.30 2.91 -5.40
CA TYR A 514 7.02 4.13 -5.77
C TYR A 514 7.19 4.18 -7.29
N GLY A 515 7.32 5.39 -7.84
CA GLY A 515 7.59 5.58 -9.27
C GLY A 515 6.42 5.25 -10.20
N ILE A 516 5.18 5.28 -9.68
CA ILE A 516 3.97 4.89 -10.41
C ILE A 516 3.02 6.07 -10.57
N ASP A 517 2.58 6.29 -11.81
CA ASP A 517 1.48 7.21 -12.08
C ASP A 517 0.16 6.53 -11.68
N ASN A 518 -0.58 7.17 -10.77
CA ASN A 518 -1.90 6.70 -10.34
C ASN A 518 -3.04 7.48 -10.99
N SER A 519 -2.75 8.34 -11.97
CA SER A 519 -3.78 8.93 -12.81
C SER A 519 -4.58 7.86 -13.55
N TYR A 520 -5.72 8.22 -14.15
CA TYR A 520 -6.55 7.26 -14.86
C TYR A 520 -6.01 7.03 -16.28
N HIS A 521 -5.73 5.78 -16.65
CA HIS A 521 -5.12 5.40 -17.93
C HIS A 521 -6.11 4.79 -18.94
N GLY A 522 -7.42 4.84 -18.66
CA GLY A 522 -8.45 4.37 -19.59
C GLY A 522 -8.80 2.89 -19.48
N GLY A 523 -8.37 2.18 -18.42
CA GLY A 523 -8.89 0.85 -18.09
C GLY A 523 -8.76 -0.20 -19.20
N GLY A 524 -7.55 -0.44 -19.72
CA GLY A 524 -7.22 -1.60 -20.58
C GLY A 524 -7.89 -1.72 -21.96
N ALA A 525 -8.98 -1.00 -22.21
CA ALA A 525 -9.76 -1.04 -23.46
C ALA A 525 -9.93 0.38 -24.01
N ARG A 526 -8.90 0.86 -24.74
CA ARG A 526 -9.04 2.07 -25.57
C ARG A 526 -9.98 1.78 -26.74
N ASN A 527 -11.27 2.03 -26.53
CA ASN A 527 -12.25 2.20 -27.61
C ASN A 527 -13.01 3.53 -27.44
N LEU A 528 -12.28 4.60 -27.13
CA LEU A 528 -12.81 5.95 -27.26
C LEU A 528 -11.93 6.74 -28.25
N PRO A 529 -12.51 7.36 -29.29
CA PRO A 529 -11.76 8.20 -30.22
C PRO A 529 -11.09 9.35 -29.46
N ASN A 530 -9.89 9.71 -29.95
CA ASN A 530 -8.84 10.61 -29.43
C ASN A 530 -9.25 12.05 -28.99
N ALA A 531 -10.44 12.27 -28.45
CA ALA A 531 -10.95 13.58 -28.03
C ALA A 531 -11.22 13.70 -26.51
N PHE A 532 -10.92 12.68 -25.71
CA PHE A 532 -11.15 12.67 -24.25
C PHE A 532 -9.90 12.34 -23.42
N ALA A 533 -8.71 12.75 -23.88
CA ALA A 533 -7.49 12.73 -23.06
C ALA A 533 -7.49 13.86 -22.00
N GLY A 534 -8.63 14.07 -21.33
CA GLY A 534 -8.86 15.04 -20.27
C GLY A 534 -9.20 14.33 -18.97
N ALA A 535 -8.83 14.94 -17.83
CA ALA A 535 -9.09 14.42 -16.49
C ALA A 535 -10.49 13.81 -16.38
N THR A 536 -10.57 12.54 -15.99
CA THR A 536 -11.87 11.95 -15.68
C THR A 536 -12.28 12.43 -14.29
N ASP A 537 -13.46 13.05 -14.16
CA ASP A 537 -14.02 13.54 -12.89
C ASP A 537 -14.43 12.41 -11.91
N GLY A 538 -14.00 11.17 -12.17
CA GLY A 538 -14.30 10.00 -11.36
C GLY A 538 -13.55 9.99 -10.03
N LEU A 539 -13.97 9.10 -9.15
CA LEU A 539 -13.28 8.82 -7.88
C LEU A 539 -12.35 7.62 -8.07
N GLY A 540 -11.12 7.69 -7.57
CA GLY A 540 -10.16 6.60 -7.60
C GLY A 540 -9.61 6.27 -6.20
N LEU A 541 -9.47 4.99 -5.88
CA LEU A 541 -8.74 4.48 -4.71
C LEU A 541 -7.85 3.33 -5.13
N GLY A 542 -6.63 3.22 -4.61
CA GLY A 542 -5.92 1.96 -4.77
C GLY A 542 -4.43 1.92 -4.52
N ASN A 543 -3.77 1.25 -5.47
CA ASN A 543 -2.73 0.22 -5.33
C ASN A 543 -3.22 -1.12 -4.77
N PHE A 544 -4.36 -1.63 -5.24
CA PHE A 544 -4.86 -2.96 -4.88
C PHE A 544 -4.22 -4.05 -5.74
N VAL A 545 -4.10 -5.26 -5.18
CA VAL A 545 -3.49 -6.42 -5.85
C VAL A 545 -4.55 -7.48 -6.11
N GLU A 546 -4.53 -8.03 -7.31
CA GLU A 546 -5.17 -9.32 -7.63
C GLU A 546 -4.12 -10.23 -8.27
N ALA A 547 -3.89 -11.41 -7.69
CA ALA A 547 -2.97 -12.41 -8.23
C ALA A 547 -3.68 -13.76 -8.34
N GLN A 548 -3.45 -14.48 -9.43
CA GLN A 548 -4.00 -15.80 -9.70
C GLN A 548 -2.86 -16.80 -9.78
N ALA A 549 -2.85 -17.77 -8.87
CA ALA A 549 -1.87 -18.86 -8.84
C ALA A 549 -2.54 -20.15 -9.32
N ASN A 550 -1.91 -20.82 -10.27
CA ASN A 550 -2.26 -22.17 -10.67
C ASN A 550 -1.12 -23.11 -10.27
N PHE A 551 -1.37 -23.95 -9.27
CA PHE A 551 -0.36 -24.84 -8.70
C PHE A 551 -0.06 -26.05 -9.60
N GLY A 552 -1.01 -26.48 -10.45
CA GLY A 552 -0.78 -27.55 -11.42
C GLY A 552 0.13 -27.13 -12.57
N THR A 553 -0.12 -25.96 -13.16
CA THR A 553 0.76 -25.39 -14.19
C THR A 553 1.99 -24.70 -13.62
N LYS A 554 2.06 -24.55 -12.29
CA LYS A 554 3.13 -23.82 -11.58
C LYS A 554 3.33 -22.41 -12.11
N ARG A 555 2.23 -21.68 -12.31
CA ARG A 555 2.27 -20.30 -12.81
C ARG A 555 1.49 -19.37 -11.92
N LEU A 556 1.98 -18.16 -11.80
CA LEU A 556 1.26 -17.05 -11.20
C LEU A 556 1.21 -15.89 -12.20
N ILE A 557 0.04 -15.26 -12.29
CA ILE A 557 -0.17 -14.00 -12.99
C ILE A 557 -0.85 -13.03 -12.03
N GLY A 558 -0.70 -11.74 -12.21
CA GLY A 558 -1.43 -10.77 -11.40
C GLY A 558 -1.25 -9.34 -11.85
N LYS A 559 -1.95 -8.46 -11.16
CA LYS A 559 -2.00 -7.03 -11.45
C LYS A 559 -2.04 -6.23 -10.18
N VAL A 560 -1.48 -5.03 -10.25
CA VAL A 560 -1.79 -3.93 -9.34
C VAL A 560 -2.72 -2.97 -10.06
N TYR A 561 -3.78 -2.52 -9.38
CA TYR A 561 -4.81 -1.67 -9.97
C TYR A 561 -5.33 -0.61 -9.00
N ASN A 562 -5.85 0.46 -9.59
CA ASN A 562 -6.70 1.44 -8.94
C ASN A 562 -8.16 1.13 -9.26
N GLU A 563 -9.03 1.17 -8.26
CA GLU A 563 -10.47 1.02 -8.43
C GLU A 563 -11.09 2.40 -8.68
N TRP A 564 -11.81 2.54 -9.79
CA TRP A 564 -12.38 3.81 -10.23
C TRP A 564 -13.90 3.77 -10.32
N LEU A 565 -14.55 4.81 -9.82
CA LEU A 565 -15.96 5.12 -10.03
C LEU A 565 -16.03 6.29 -11.01
N LEU A 566 -16.18 5.98 -12.30
CA LEU A 566 -16.14 6.97 -13.38
C LEU A 566 -17.49 7.66 -13.58
N ASP A 567 -18.59 7.01 -13.18
CA ASP A 567 -19.95 7.54 -13.24
C ASP A 567 -20.62 7.34 -11.88
N ALA A 568 -20.64 8.40 -11.08
CA ALA A 568 -21.23 8.37 -9.74
C ALA A 568 -22.74 8.07 -9.74
N SER A 569 -23.45 8.13 -10.88
CA SER A 569 -24.86 7.72 -10.94
C SER A 569 -25.07 6.20 -10.96
N LYS A 570 -23.98 5.43 -11.13
CA LYS A 570 -24.00 3.97 -11.24
C LYS A 570 -23.13 3.33 -10.16
N ALA A 571 -23.48 2.11 -9.76
CA ALA A 571 -22.66 1.33 -8.83
C ALA A 571 -21.41 0.73 -9.50
N THR A 572 -21.35 0.67 -10.83
CA THR A 572 -20.29 -0.03 -11.54
C THR A 572 -18.95 0.69 -11.39
N THR A 573 -17.93 -0.06 -10.99
CA THR A 573 -16.55 0.41 -10.92
C THR A 573 -15.72 -0.11 -12.08
N THR A 574 -14.57 0.50 -12.31
CA THR A 574 -13.61 0.16 -13.36
C THR A 574 -12.23 -0.01 -12.75
N ARG A 575 -11.57 -1.13 -13.05
CA ARG A 575 -10.18 -1.34 -12.67
C ARG A 575 -9.25 -0.72 -13.68
N ASP A 576 -8.45 0.23 -13.23
CA ASP A 576 -7.32 0.76 -13.98
C ASP A 576 -6.05 0.05 -13.53
N ASN A 577 -5.58 -0.89 -14.34
CA ASN A 577 -4.35 -1.60 -14.02
C ASN A 577 -3.18 -0.64 -14.19
N VAL A 578 -2.25 -0.64 -13.24
CA VAL A 578 -1.03 0.17 -13.26
C VAL A 578 0.22 -0.69 -13.43
N VAL A 579 0.18 -1.94 -12.94
CA VAL A 579 1.25 -2.93 -13.11
C VAL A 579 0.64 -4.28 -13.43
N GLN A 580 1.28 -5.03 -14.31
CA GLN A 580 1.03 -6.46 -14.52
C GLN A 580 2.29 -7.24 -14.16
N PHE A 581 2.12 -8.44 -13.61
CA PHE A 581 3.24 -9.30 -13.25
C PHE A 581 2.91 -10.77 -13.49
N GLN A 582 3.94 -11.57 -13.71
CA GLN A 582 3.81 -13.01 -13.88
C GLN A 582 5.11 -13.73 -13.51
N GLY A 583 5.00 -15.00 -13.14
CA GLY A 583 6.17 -15.81 -12.83
C GLY A 583 5.90 -17.31 -12.74
N ALA A 584 6.98 -18.07 -12.72
CA ALA A 584 6.97 -19.51 -12.48
C ALA A 584 7.01 -19.80 -10.98
N ILE A 585 6.28 -20.82 -10.53
CA ILE A 585 6.25 -21.29 -9.14
C ILE A 585 7.27 -22.43 -8.97
N THR A 586 8.24 -22.24 -8.10
CA THR A 586 9.23 -23.25 -7.71
C THR A 586 9.32 -23.32 -6.18
N GLY A 587 9.09 -24.50 -5.62
CA GLY A 587 8.92 -24.64 -4.17
C GLY A 587 7.75 -23.78 -3.69
N ASN A 588 8.02 -22.88 -2.75
CA ASN A 588 7.07 -21.87 -2.27
C ASN A 588 7.29 -20.47 -2.87
N THR A 589 8.19 -20.35 -3.86
CA THR A 589 8.65 -19.07 -4.40
C THR A 589 8.12 -18.88 -5.81
N VAL A 590 7.87 -17.63 -6.18
CA VAL A 590 7.55 -17.22 -7.54
C VAL A 590 8.64 -16.27 -8.04
N VAL A 591 9.08 -16.50 -9.25
CA VAL A 591 10.10 -15.67 -9.91
C VAL A 591 9.65 -15.36 -11.34
N GLY A 592 9.72 -14.10 -11.75
CA GLY A 592 9.38 -13.69 -13.11
C GLY A 592 9.53 -12.19 -13.34
N THR A 593 8.62 -11.62 -14.13
CA THR A 593 8.71 -10.23 -14.59
C THR A 593 7.46 -9.41 -14.22
N ALA A 594 7.64 -8.09 -14.18
CA ALA A 594 6.57 -7.12 -14.06
C ALA A 594 6.77 -5.94 -15.03
N ASP A 595 5.66 -5.31 -15.42
CA ASP A 595 5.65 -4.19 -16.35
C ASP A 595 4.56 -3.18 -15.96
N ARG A 596 4.82 -1.89 -16.17
CA ARG A 596 3.77 -0.86 -16.11
C ARG A 596 2.81 -1.05 -17.27
N THR A 597 1.52 -1.05 -17.00
CA THR A 597 0.48 -1.33 -18.03
C THR A 597 0.10 -0.12 -18.88
N TYR A 598 0.52 1.07 -18.48
CA TYR A 598 0.21 2.34 -19.14
C TYR A 598 1.36 2.87 -20.02
N ILE A 599 2.53 2.24 -19.97
CA ILE A 599 3.68 2.53 -20.83
C ILE A 599 3.83 1.41 -21.86
N ALA A 600 4.20 1.76 -23.08
CA ALA A 600 4.44 0.78 -24.14
C ALA A 600 5.86 0.20 -24.03
N GLY A 601 5.97 -1.12 -24.19
CA GLY A 601 7.23 -1.85 -24.07
C GLY A 601 7.31 -2.68 -22.79
N ASP A 602 8.29 -3.58 -22.74
CA ASP A 602 8.53 -4.42 -21.57
C ASP A 602 9.59 -3.73 -20.69
N ASP A 603 9.17 -3.28 -19.51
CA ASP A 603 10.08 -2.74 -18.49
C ASP A 603 11.06 -3.85 -18.05
N ASN A 604 10.62 -5.11 -18.09
CA ASN A 604 11.36 -6.27 -17.59
C ASN A 604 11.80 -6.07 -16.13
N ALA A 605 10.90 -5.50 -15.32
CA ALA A 605 11.14 -5.36 -13.89
C ALA A 605 11.16 -6.75 -13.25
N THR A 606 12.03 -6.94 -12.25
CA THR A 606 12.12 -8.23 -11.54
C THR A 606 10.91 -8.41 -10.66
N PHE A 607 10.22 -9.54 -10.77
CA PHE A 607 9.13 -9.94 -9.89
C PHE A 607 9.52 -11.15 -9.04
N LYS A 608 9.34 -11.04 -7.73
CA LYS A 608 9.53 -12.13 -6.75
C LYS A 608 8.33 -12.21 -5.81
N ALA A 609 7.88 -13.41 -5.47
CA ALA A 609 6.84 -13.61 -4.46
C ALA A 609 7.04 -14.93 -3.68
N SER A 610 6.36 -15.09 -2.55
CA SER A 610 6.37 -16.33 -1.77
C SER A 610 5.03 -16.61 -1.10
N PHE A 611 4.70 -17.89 -0.94
CA PHE A 611 3.47 -18.37 -0.30
C PHE A 611 3.68 -18.64 1.21
N PHE A 612 2.66 -18.31 1.99
CA PHE A 612 2.64 -18.42 3.45
C PHE A 612 1.35 -19.08 3.96
N GLY A 613 1.44 -19.73 5.11
CA GLY A 613 0.43 -20.59 5.71
C GLY A 613 0.45 -22.02 5.14
N GLU A 614 -0.06 -22.99 5.89
CA GLU A 614 0.04 -24.42 5.52
C GLU A 614 -0.65 -24.77 4.20
N LYS A 615 -1.57 -23.93 3.73
CA LYS A 615 -2.33 -24.12 2.48
C LYS A 615 -2.16 -22.95 1.50
N ALA A 616 -1.04 -22.25 1.64
CA ALA A 616 -0.75 -21.03 0.90
C ALA A 616 -1.90 -20.02 1.05
N GLU A 617 -2.36 -19.79 2.29
CA GLU A 617 -3.41 -18.83 2.60
C GLU A 617 -3.03 -17.39 2.24
N GLU A 618 -1.74 -17.06 2.22
CA GLU A 618 -1.24 -15.71 1.94
C GLU A 618 -0.10 -15.69 0.95
N LEU A 619 0.07 -14.55 0.29
CA LEU A 619 1.09 -14.28 -0.72
C LEU A 619 1.74 -12.93 -0.40
N GLY A 620 3.06 -12.90 -0.27
CA GLY A 620 3.85 -11.67 -0.24
C GLY A 620 4.67 -11.54 -1.52
N GLY A 621 4.86 -10.34 -2.02
CA GLY A 621 5.66 -10.14 -3.23
C GLY A 621 6.25 -8.75 -3.42
N SER A 622 7.12 -8.65 -4.41
CA SER A 622 7.86 -7.44 -4.77
C SER A 622 8.05 -7.34 -6.28
N PHE A 623 8.06 -6.11 -6.78
CA PHE A 623 8.49 -5.77 -8.14
C PHE A 623 9.47 -4.60 -8.11
N ASN A 624 10.47 -4.62 -8.98
CA ASN A 624 11.50 -3.58 -9.05
C ASN A 624 12.06 -3.42 -10.47
N SER A 625 11.98 -2.21 -11.01
CA SER A 625 12.55 -1.88 -12.32
C SER A 625 14.03 -1.52 -12.28
N VAL A 626 14.56 -1.18 -11.10
CA VAL A 626 15.97 -0.79 -10.98
C VAL A 626 16.83 -2.03 -11.20
N LYS A 627 17.47 -2.13 -12.38
CA LYS A 627 18.24 -3.32 -12.76
C LYS A 627 19.63 -3.26 -12.17
N ASP A 628 20.18 -4.45 -11.96
CA ASP A 628 21.55 -4.65 -11.51
C ASP A 628 22.61 -4.08 -12.47
N ALA A 629 22.26 -3.69 -13.70
CA ALA A 629 23.19 -3.17 -14.69
C ALA A 629 23.14 -1.63 -14.86
N ASP A 630 22.19 -0.95 -14.22
CA ASP A 630 21.96 0.48 -14.45
C ASP A 630 22.94 1.33 -13.63
N LYS A 631 23.90 1.90 -14.35
CA LYS A 631 25.25 2.16 -13.85
C LYS A 631 25.44 3.52 -13.16
N TYR A 632 24.56 4.51 -13.34
CA TYR A 632 24.80 5.91 -12.93
C TYR A 632 23.54 6.81 -12.76
N GLY A 633 22.38 6.27 -12.33
CA GLY A 633 21.14 7.06 -12.14
C GLY A 633 20.99 7.71 -10.76
N ALA A 634 20.19 8.78 -10.67
CA ALA A 634 19.68 9.29 -9.39
C ALA A 634 18.74 8.26 -8.76
N ALA A 635 18.65 8.22 -7.42
CA ALA A 635 17.63 7.42 -6.75
C ALA A 635 16.24 7.86 -7.20
N TYR A 636 15.44 6.94 -7.70
CA TYR A 636 14.12 7.22 -8.28
C TYR A 636 14.22 8.07 -9.56
N GLY A 637 15.09 7.68 -10.47
CA GLY A 637 15.13 8.20 -11.83
C GLY A 637 13.77 8.09 -12.54
N ALA A 638 13.63 8.76 -13.69
CA ALA A 638 12.35 8.83 -14.41
C ALA A 638 11.69 7.46 -14.69
N ASP A 639 12.52 6.42 -14.87
CA ASP A 639 12.09 5.05 -15.17
C ASP A 639 12.18 4.10 -13.96
N ASP A 640 12.60 4.59 -12.80
CA ASP A 640 12.70 3.80 -11.57
C ASP A 640 11.32 3.69 -10.92
N TRP A 641 10.84 2.46 -10.79
CA TRP A 641 9.57 2.14 -10.16
C TRP A 641 9.64 0.78 -9.49
N GLY A 642 8.78 0.59 -8.51
CA GLY A 642 8.76 -0.65 -7.77
C GLY A 642 7.73 -0.65 -6.67
N GLY A 643 7.74 -1.71 -5.89
CA GLY A 643 6.81 -1.85 -4.78
C GLY A 643 6.81 -3.24 -4.17
N VAL A 644 6.04 -3.36 -3.10
CA VAL A 644 5.86 -4.57 -2.31
C VAL A 644 4.41 -4.71 -1.93
N PHE A 645 3.94 -5.95 -1.82
CA PHE A 645 2.55 -6.24 -1.48
C PHE A 645 2.40 -7.42 -0.55
N GLY A 646 1.26 -7.45 0.12
CA GLY A 646 0.71 -8.61 0.81
C GLY A 646 -0.73 -8.85 0.36
N ALA A 647 -1.08 -10.11 0.15
CA ALA A 647 -2.39 -10.52 -0.33
C ALA A 647 -2.84 -11.81 0.37
N SER A 648 -4.15 -11.91 0.59
CA SER A 648 -4.78 -13.11 1.15
C SER A 648 -5.53 -13.87 0.08
N LYS A 649 -5.53 -15.20 0.21
CA LYS A 649 -6.33 -16.11 -0.61
C LYS A 649 -7.81 -15.76 -0.47
N GLY A 650 -8.42 -15.34 -1.57
CA GLY A 650 -9.86 -15.14 -1.64
C GLY A 650 -10.60 -16.48 -1.66
N ALA A 651 -11.85 -16.49 -1.22
CA ALA A 651 -12.76 -17.57 -1.58
C ALA A 651 -12.89 -17.63 -3.11
N ALA A 652 -13.01 -18.82 -3.68
CA ALA A 652 -13.30 -19.02 -5.11
C ALA A 652 -14.74 -18.59 -5.43
N THR A 653 -15.01 -17.30 -5.34
CA THR A 653 -16.27 -16.68 -5.74
C THR A 653 -15.91 -15.39 -6.44
N SER A 654 -16.41 -15.24 -7.67
CA SER A 654 -16.19 -14.11 -8.55
C SER A 654 -16.24 -12.78 -7.80
N ASN A 655 -15.35 -11.86 -8.17
CA ASN A 655 -15.34 -10.46 -7.73
C ASN A 655 -16.59 -9.67 -8.19
N THR A 656 -17.69 -10.34 -8.50
CA THR A 656 -19.03 -9.76 -8.62
C THR A 656 -19.70 -9.75 -7.26
N PHE A 657 -19.11 -9.03 -6.30
CA PHE A 657 -19.91 -8.32 -5.30
C PHE A 657 -20.17 -6.92 -5.86
N GLN A 658 -20.82 -6.88 -7.03
CA GLN A 658 -21.74 -5.78 -7.30
C GLN A 658 -22.71 -5.75 -6.12
N GLY A 659 -23.24 -4.58 -5.78
CA GLY A 659 -24.31 -4.49 -4.79
C GLY A 659 -25.32 -5.61 -5.03
N ASP A 660 -25.88 -6.13 -3.94
CA ASP A 660 -27.07 -6.95 -4.02
C ASP A 660 -28.20 -6.10 -4.63
N ASP A 661 -28.14 -5.98 -5.96
CA ASP A 661 -29.08 -5.35 -6.85
C ASP A 661 -30.22 -6.34 -6.96
N GLY A 662 -31.02 -6.41 -5.89
CA GLY A 662 -32.12 -7.33 -5.66
C GLY A 662 -32.61 -8.08 -6.90
N ALA A 663 -32.07 -9.28 -7.08
CA ALA A 663 -32.64 -10.30 -7.94
C ALA A 663 -32.64 -11.63 -7.19
N ASN A 664 -33.77 -11.89 -6.52
CA ASN A 664 -34.22 -13.17 -5.98
C ASN A 664 -33.35 -13.83 -4.89
N ASN A 665 -33.75 -13.65 -3.62
CA ASN A 665 -33.85 -14.73 -2.62
C ASN A 665 -34.50 -14.21 -1.32
N TYR A 666 -35.80 -13.88 -1.38
CA TYR A 666 -36.67 -13.99 -0.20
C TYR A 666 -37.83 -14.91 -0.59
N GLY A 667 -37.58 -16.22 -0.48
CA GLY A 667 -38.64 -17.20 -0.40
C GLY A 667 -39.25 -17.15 1.00
N SER A 668 -40.55 -16.89 1.06
CA SER A 668 -41.52 -17.35 2.06
C SER A 668 -41.11 -17.27 3.55
N LEU A 669 -41.59 -16.23 4.24
CA LEU A 669 -42.60 -16.26 5.32
C LEU A 669 -42.50 -15.01 6.19
#